data_AF-A0AAW4DSY6-F1
#
_entry.id   AF-A0AAW4DSY6-F1
#
_cell.length_a   1.000
_cell.length_b   1.000
_cell.length_c   1.000
_cell.angle_alpha   90.00
_cell.angle_beta   90.00
_cell.angle_gamma   90.00
#
_symmetry.space_group_name_H-M   'P 1'
#
loop_
_entity.id
_entity.type
_entity.pdbx_description
1 polymer ?
#
loop_
_entity_poly.entity_id
_entity_poly.type
_entity_poly.pdbx_seq_one_letter_code
_entity_poly.pdbx_strand_id
1 'polypeptide(L)'
;MSAYELIKDLEKKLTLYKDHHAVTSQVRPNRIHELLADLICRATIYPRLLTRKVVKGLIEDRQPWPAVDSGEYCLAYPVSIKDLEEARMISFPHNNLCVQRTVTTSPEMPVKLRNQLHAHDLLYDVSYRGGELEAPHLRISKSKITRDELVLLQPNLTLTEDHVTLSISDDDIFGVGTFVWKRLRTEITEIKEAFEEYTTRMRMAADRPYVFEIDFDHHVDLDEFLECALNYIITDESLRADWEGCAAEIAIGYNRVESLTQIQTASATTEIVYNDSLNLSPLADVINNLVRKPKNTLLEKITWFEEGHRGGFHDRDRVSDSLVWLIIKHERNIYSRHSSFPLTKKLIDISSTSPKLINLLFTHVHDAAYLCFLLSHRPTNHIGLIGLYKNISRVGRPISDKVAYERIWQDLVWSQGLEIYCLAYEDHFEYTDIHSAIDSICEMVAWFADHEITRSSRTQVIADTRLASLRNAITSISYLAPHGDKHNLIENHLPLLAVIIEQRATLNRKAFEPIPLGEWIIAFWAIELTQTNQNLESNEALKKLCEVLISSYLNTLKERLDGRWYGGDDPLAVDELPWGQLHECLTKGQRAKWIFALETCDDREKNLSAERSSNLNSAVRLHLRVLLQLFTVARDSQTRNDISSELISLTRRFGFAHDHYSGALNYSNDNSDYSPIRLWPTFCEAVNEFNDDQFYDLLTVLAPAITPLSALFTLLEKTIPEQRKEQIESIIKGRDIEQESPNWIPEIFEIVLKAANNGHIDIAKHFLNSIRNSAHKTHKNKIEELTDKVELKSIFDNAEPDIKEKRELIRNFKTANDSKEVVRSVNEFKNYLIASLNITIDSDTSIRQFAQLVKAAPTLQHATGLIKSALSAPASPESSKQLRGHFKTWASIFKMSGPDLKKSELPDEELRSILQLCLKTTHLNEFGEFWGMATTRQRNSYQFAAERAEYLSRSGRRHEALSYIQTLRSDETVLPPFAIDELSSIESSLLSQQTNYLPQLTSSQGPTINSVQTDLRTSWLRIRALNANDQSQILMEPNNSIDTYLLQIIEQVGNELLLRNGNLLRKKADAGSSVIPLDDEDMINDWLVSLIKQRMNFVGWTVHDQSRMGWSASGQQVGETDGWIQDGNGNLVSVIEAFRLGDKIDRTVIKKHLDKVCGYNSTGTSPIFIVIYTASDDFPKLCSEYEKYVRNLEYKGFEIGRPRNLRRKIMHMPKATAWYYEEIRYVNDTAINVYHQLLNLKPPSQAI
;
A
#
# COMPACT_ATOMS: atom_id res chain seq x y z
N MET A 1 -15.11 4.51 -22.29
CA MET A 1 -13.97 3.70 -22.74
C MET A 1 -14.46 2.27 -22.82
N SER A 2 -14.18 1.55 -23.89
CA SER A 2 -14.46 0.11 -23.95
C SER A 2 -13.57 -0.65 -22.96
N ALA A 3 -13.98 -1.84 -22.51
CA ALA A 3 -13.17 -2.68 -21.62
C ALA A 3 -11.77 -2.97 -22.22
N TYR A 4 -11.71 -3.13 -23.55
CA TYR A 4 -10.47 -3.29 -24.30
C TYR A 4 -9.56 -2.06 -24.23
N GLU A 5 -10.11 -0.84 -24.40
CA GLU A 5 -9.34 0.40 -24.27
C GLU A 5 -8.76 0.56 -22.87
N LEU A 6 -9.53 0.24 -21.82
CA LEU A 6 -9.05 0.28 -20.43
C LEU A 6 -7.88 -0.69 -20.22
N ILE A 7 -7.99 -1.91 -20.73
CA ILE A 7 -6.93 -2.92 -20.66
C ILE A 7 -5.67 -2.43 -21.37
N LYS A 8 -5.79 -1.89 -22.58
CA LYS A 8 -4.64 -1.40 -23.35
C LYS A 8 -3.98 -0.17 -22.74
N ASP A 9 -4.77 0.72 -22.16
CA ASP A 9 -4.24 1.87 -21.42
C ASP A 9 -3.49 1.41 -20.15
N LEU A 10 -4.01 0.43 -19.40
CA LEU A 10 -3.30 -0.14 -18.26
C LEU A 10 -2.00 -0.86 -18.69
N GLU A 11 -2.05 -1.61 -19.79
CA GLU A 11 -0.87 -2.27 -20.39
C GLU A 11 0.21 -1.23 -20.73
N LYS A 12 -0.16 -0.10 -21.35
CA LYS A 12 0.75 1.03 -21.62
C LYS A 12 1.31 1.62 -20.32
N LYS A 13 0.48 1.88 -19.31
CA LYS A 13 0.92 2.43 -18.01
C LYS A 13 1.90 1.52 -17.28
N LEU A 14 1.69 0.21 -17.32
CA LEU A 14 2.57 -0.77 -16.69
C LEU A 14 3.89 -0.95 -17.45
N THR A 15 3.89 -0.82 -18.78
CA THR A 15 5.10 -0.88 -19.61
C THR A 15 5.96 0.37 -19.49
N LEU A 16 5.36 1.56 -19.34
CA LEU A 16 6.05 2.83 -19.18
C LEU A 16 6.99 2.90 -17.96
N TYR A 17 6.82 2.03 -16.97
CA TYR A 17 7.61 1.95 -15.74
C TYR A 17 8.67 0.84 -15.75
N LYS A 18 8.69 -0.03 -16.77
CA LYS A 18 9.82 -0.95 -16.95
C LYS A 18 10.97 -0.16 -17.55
N ASP A 19 12.10 -0.11 -16.85
CA ASP A 19 13.38 0.32 -17.41
C ASP A 19 13.61 -0.48 -18.70
N HIS A 20 13.38 0.17 -19.84
CA HIS A 20 13.80 -0.36 -21.12
C HIS A 20 15.32 -0.18 -21.15
N HIS A 21 16.04 -1.11 -20.52
CA HIS A 21 17.32 -1.49 -21.10
C HIS A 21 16.99 -1.86 -22.54
N ALA A 22 17.48 -1.07 -23.50
CA ALA A 22 17.37 -1.41 -24.90
C ALA A 22 17.78 -2.88 -25.03
N VAL A 23 16.82 -3.71 -25.44
CA VAL A 23 17.09 -5.11 -25.76
C VAL A 23 18.34 -5.08 -26.65
N THR A 24 19.39 -5.75 -26.19
CA THR A 24 20.62 -5.94 -26.96
C THR A 24 20.20 -6.29 -28.37
N SER A 25 20.67 -5.53 -29.36
CA SER A 25 20.23 -5.70 -30.74
C SER A 25 20.47 -7.14 -31.16
N GLN A 26 19.42 -7.97 -31.18
CA GLN A 26 19.52 -9.34 -31.66
C GLN A 26 20.09 -9.28 -33.08
N VAL A 27 21.16 -10.03 -33.33
CA VAL A 27 21.85 -10.00 -34.61
C VAL A 27 20.87 -10.48 -35.67
N ARG A 28 20.57 -9.63 -36.66
CA ARG A 28 19.63 -9.98 -37.72
C ARG A 28 20.09 -11.26 -38.43
N PRO A 29 19.15 -12.16 -38.82
CA PRO A 29 19.46 -13.33 -39.63
C PRO A 29 20.36 -12.97 -40.82
N ASN A 30 21.50 -13.65 -40.94
CA ASN A 30 22.51 -13.37 -41.94
C ASN A 30 22.96 -14.67 -42.64
N ARG A 31 23.87 -14.56 -43.60
CA ARG A 31 24.34 -15.71 -44.39
C ARG A 31 25.11 -16.75 -43.56
N ILE A 32 25.77 -16.34 -42.47
CA ILE A 32 26.48 -17.25 -41.55
C ILE A 32 25.46 -18.12 -40.82
N HIS A 33 24.37 -17.52 -40.33
CA HIS A 33 23.29 -18.26 -39.66
C HIS A 33 22.64 -19.31 -40.57
N GLU A 34 22.44 -18.98 -41.85
CA GLU A 34 21.88 -19.90 -42.85
C GLU A 34 22.80 -21.13 -43.09
N LEU A 35 24.12 -20.90 -43.17
CA LEU A 35 25.10 -21.98 -43.33
C LEU A 35 25.19 -22.85 -42.07
N LEU A 36 25.15 -22.25 -40.88
CA LEU A 36 25.09 -23.00 -39.61
C LEU A 36 23.83 -23.85 -39.52
N ALA A 37 22.67 -23.31 -39.92
CA ALA A 37 21.42 -24.03 -39.94
C ALA A 37 21.45 -25.24 -40.89
N ASP A 38 22.01 -25.06 -42.09
CA ASP A 38 22.22 -26.16 -43.05
C ASP A 38 23.11 -27.27 -42.46
N LEU A 39 24.20 -26.91 -41.78
CA LEU A 39 25.07 -27.89 -41.10
C LEU A 39 24.35 -28.60 -39.95
N ILE A 40 23.57 -27.88 -39.14
CA ILE A 40 22.79 -28.45 -38.03
C ILE A 40 21.76 -29.47 -38.54
N CYS A 41 21.05 -29.18 -39.64
CA CYS A 41 20.11 -30.13 -40.23
C CYS A 41 20.81 -31.36 -40.83
N ARG A 42 22.01 -31.20 -41.41
CA ARG A 42 22.80 -32.31 -41.98
C ARG A 42 23.58 -33.14 -40.94
N ALA A 43 23.74 -32.63 -39.72
CA ALA A 43 24.50 -33.28 -38.66
C ALA A 43 23.79 -34.54 -38.13
N THR A 44 24.57 -35.49 -37.66
CA THR A 44 24.09 -36.68 -36.96
C THR A 44 24.33 -36.51 -35.46
N ILE A 45 23.36 -36.91 -34.65
CA ILE A 45 23.51 -36.97 -33.19
C ILE A 45 24.49 -38.10 -32.86
N TYR A 46 25.60 -37.75 -32.19
CA TYR A 46 26.61 -38.70 -31.72
C TYR A 46 26.95 -38.39 -30.25
N PRO A 47 27.01 -39.39 -29.35
CA PRO A 47 26.53 -40.76 -29.50
C PRO A 47 24.99 -40.77 -29.63
N ARG A 48 24.30 -41.74 -29.05
CA ARG A 48 22.82 -41.77 -29.01
C ARG A 48 22.26 -40.75 -28.00
N LEU A 49 21.07 -40.22 -28.26
CA LEU A 49 20.35 -39.36 -27.29
C LEU A 49 20.07 -40.13 -25.99
N LEU A 50 20.21 -39.47 -24.84
CA LEU A 50 20.03 -40.04 -23.51
C LEU A 50 18.55 -40.22 -23.15
N THR A 51 17.87 -41.07 -23.93
CA THR A 51 16.48 -41.45 -23.69
C THR A 51 16.37 -42.41 -22.52
N ARG A 52 15.17 -42.57 -21.94
CA ARG A 52 14.93 -43.51 -20.84
C ARG A 52 15.40 -44.94 -21.18
N LYS A 53 15.18 -45.37 -22.42
CA LYS A 53 15.64 -46.67 -22.95
C LYS A 53 17.17 -46.76 -23.02
N VAL A 54 17.84 -45.71 -23.48
CA VAL A 54 19.30 -45.65 -23.56
C VAL A 54 19.92 -45.66 -22.18
N VAL A 55 19.41 -44.83 -21.27
CA VAL A 55 19.90 -44.74 -19.89
C VAL A 55 19.73 -46.08 -19.19
N LYS A 56 18.58 -46.74 -19.33
CA LYS A 56 18.38 -48.11 -18.85
C LYS A 56 19.46 -49.06 -19.36
N GLY A 57 19.76 -49.01 -20.66
CA GLY A 57 20.84 -49.79 -21.26
C GLY A 57 22.22 -49.49 -20.67
N LEU A 58 22.49 -48.24 -20.26
CA LEU A 58 23.77 -47.84 -19.66
C LEU A 58 23.94 -48.34 -18.23
N ILE A 59 22.90 -48.21 -17.40
CA ILE A 59 23.02 -48.48 -15.96
C ILE A 59 22.54 -49.88 -15.56
N GLU A 60 21.57 -50.48 -16.25
CA GLU A 60 21.10 -51.85 -15.96
C GLU A 60 21.82 -52.88 -16.83
N ASP A 61 21.82 -52.67 -18.14
CA ASP A 61 22.42 -53.61 -19.10
C ASP A 61 23.93 -53.40 -19.28
N ARG A 62 24.49 -52.36 -18.64
CA ARG A 62 25.92 -52.01 -18.65
C ARG A 62 26.49 -51.86 -20.06
N GLN A 63 25.71 -51.32 -20.98
CA GLN A 63 26.17 -51.05 -22.34
C GLN A 63 27.31 -50.04 -22.32
N PRO A 64 28.34 -50.21 -23.17
CA PRO A 64 29.45 -49.27 -23.23
C PRO A 64 28.99 -47.89 -23.71
N TRP A 65 29.68 -46.86 -23.23
CA TRP A 65 29.55 -45.48 -23.67
C TRP A 65 30.91 -44.94 -24.13
N PRO A 66 31.00 -44.19 -25.24
CA PRO A 66 32.28 -43.72 -25.76
C PRO A 66 32.93 -42.68 -24.85
N ALA A 67 34.25 -42.78 -24.75
CA ALA A 67 35.15 -41.82 -24.12
C ALA A 67 35.79 -40.90 -25.18
N VAL A 68 36.26 -39.73 -24.74
CA VAL A 68 36.86 -38.69 -25.61
C VAL A 68 38.15 -39.18 -26.27
N ASP A 69 38.86 -40.10 -25.64
CA ASP A 69 40.08 -40.75 -26.15
C ASP A 69 39.83 -41.95 -27.08
N SER A 70 38.58 -42.13 -27.54
CA SER A 70 38.12 -43.28 -28.34
C SER A 70 38.02 -44.61 -27.58
N GLY A 71 38.13 -44.60 -26.24
CA GLY A 71 37.82 -45.75 -25.39
C GLY A 71 36.32 -46.00 -25.21
N GLU A 72 35.97 -47.14 -24.60
CA GLU A 72 34.61 -47.44 -24.16
C GLU A 72 34.57 -47.56 -22.63
N TYR A 73 33.68 -46.81 -21.99
CA TYR A 73 33.44 -46.87 -20.56
C TYR A 73 32.17 -47.68 -20.26
N CYS A 74 32.24 -48.53 -19.23
CA CYS A 74 31.13 -49.37 -18.81
C CYS A 74 30.96 -49.25 -17.29
N LEU A 75 29.72 -49.07 -16.82
CA LEU A 75 29.42 -49.04 -15.39
C LEU A 75 29.84 -50.38 -14.75
N ALA A 76 30.54 -50.32 -13.62
CA ALA A 76 31.10 -51.50 -12.97
C ALA A 76 30.03 -52.48 -12.46
N TYR A 77 28.90 -51.95 -11.95
CA TYR A 77 27.82 -52.73 -11.36
C TYR A 77 26.46 -52.26 -11.89
N PRO A 78 25.52 -53.18 -12.17
CA PRO A 78 24.20 -52.80 -12.65
C PRO A 78 23.40 -52.11 -11.54
N VAL A 79 22.70 -51.03 -11.89
CA VAL A 79 21.80 -50.27 -11.02
C VAL A 79 20.45 -50.12 -11.71
N SER A 80 19.37 -50.43 -11.00
CA SER A 80 18.00 -50.26 -11.47
C SER A 80 17.71 -48.79 -11.76
N ILE A 81 17.21 -48.48 -12.96
CA ILE A 81 16.77 -47.12 -13.32
C ILE A 81 15.64 -46.65 -12.40
N LYS A 82 14.78 -47.59 -12.01
CA LYS A 82 13.65 -47.35 -11.11
C LYS A 82 14.13 -46.87 -9.74
N ASP A 83 15.24 -47.41 -9.24
CA ASP A 83 15.79 -47.01 -7.94
C ASP A 83 16.23 -45.52 -7.95
N LEU A 84 16.82 -45.06 -9.06
CA LEU A 84 17.24 -43.66 -9.21
C LEU A 84 16.04 -42.72 -9.47
N GLU A 85 15.03 -43.17 -10.22
CA GLU A 85 13.77 -42.44 -10.43
C GLU A 85 12.97 -42.30 -9.12
N GLU A 86 12.85 -43.36 -8.32
CA GLU A 86 12.18 -43.36 -7.01
C GLU A 86 12.91 -42.47 -5.99
N ALA A 87 14.24 -42.43 -6.04
CA ALA A 87 15.06 -41.50 -5.26
C ALA A 87 15.06 -40.06 -5.80
N ARG A 88 14.37 -39.78 -6.92
CA ARG A 88 14.29 -38.47 -7.59
C ARG A 88 15.64 -37.90 -8.02
N MET A 89 16.62 -38.77 -8.27
CA MET A 89 17.95 -38.40 -8.73
C MET A 89 17.99 -38.11 -10.22
N ILE A 90 17.10 -38.75 -10.98
CA ILE A 90 16.94 -38.58 -12.42
C ILE A 90 15.46 -38.46 -12.80
N SER A 91 15.18 -37.82 -13.93
CA SER A 91 13.86 -37.75 -14.56
C SER A 91 13.97 -37.71 -16.08
N PHE A 92 12.84 -37.90 -16.79
CA PHE A 92 12.79 -37.98 -18.25
C PHE A 92 11.73 -37.06 -18.89
N PRO A 93 11.80 -35.73 -18.72
CA PRO A 93 10.94 -34.80 -19.47
C PRO A 93 11.12 -35.01 -20.98
N HIS A 94 10.01 -35.22 -21.70
CA HIS A 94 10.01 -35.57 -23.14
C HIS A 94 10.97 -36.69 -23.52
N ASN A 95 11.12 -37.69 -22.64
CA ASN A 95 12.05 -38.80 -22.82
C ASN A 95 13.53 -38.38 -22.94
N ASN A 96 13.91 -37.23 -22.37
CA ASN A 96 15.30 -36.77 -22.26
C ASN A 96 15.77 -36.80 -20.81
N LEU A 97 16.96 -37.32 -20.55
CA LEU A 97 17.52 -37.42 -19.20
C LEU A 97 17.77 -36.04 -18.58
N CYS A 98 17.24 -35.82 -17.37
CA CYS A 98 17.62 -34.75 -16.45
C CYS A 98 18.21 -35.37 -15.17
N VAL A 99 19.33 -34.83 -14.68
CA VAL A 99 20.11 -35.40 -13.56
C VAL A 99 20.36 -34.36 -12.46
N GLN A 100 20.21 -34.75 -11.20
CA GLN A 100 20.51 -33.90 -10.04
C GLN A 100 22.02 -33.70 -9.83
N ARG A 101 22.44 -32.75 -8.96
CA ARG A 101 23.88 -32.60 -8.67
C ARG A 101 24.45 -33.82 -7.98
N THR A 102 25.68 -34.17 -8.34
CA THR A 102 26.43 -35.28 -7.75
C THR A 102 26.83 -35.02 -6.31
N VAL A 103 27.04 -36.11 -5.58
CA VAL A 103 27.47 -36.13 -4.19
C VAL A 103 28.76 -36.94 -4.11
N THR A 104 29.73 -36.48 -3.31
CA THR A 104 30.99 -37.18 -3.13
C THR A 104 30.78 -38.55 -2.49
N THR A 105 31.28 -39.60 -3.14
CA THR A 105 31.27 -40.97 -2.61
C THR A 105 32.37 -41.17 -1.57
N SER A 106 32.05 -41.91 -0.50
CA SER A 106 33.01 -42.28 0.56
C SER A 106 33.22 -43.81 0.59
N PRO A 107 34.44 -44.31 0.86
CA PRO A 107 34.71 -45.74 1.05
C PRO A 107 33.91 -46.38 2.19
N GLU A 108 33.43 -45.58 3.15
CA GLU A 108 32.67 -46.03 4.32
C GLU A 108 31.17 -46.25 4.02
N MET A 109 30.67 -45.75 2.89
CA MET A 109 29.27 -45.92 2.49
C MET A 109 28.95 -47.37 2.11
N PRO A 110 27.73 -47.89 2.37
CA PRO A 110 27.31 -49.22 1.93
C PRO A 110 27.46 -49.46 0.42
N VAL A 111 27.75 -50.72 0.02
CA VAL A 111 28.05 -51.09 -1.38
C VAL A 111 26.92 -50.69 -2.34
N LYS A 112 25.66 -50.92 -1.95
CA LYS A 112 24.49 -50.58 -2.79
C LYS A 112 24.39 -49.06 -3.00
N LEU A 113 24.51 -48.27 -1.95
CA LEU A 113 24.54 -46.81 -2.02
C LEU A 113 25.69 -46.30 -2.92
N ARG A 114 26.91 -46.82 -2.76
CA ARG A 114 28.05 -46.43 -3.62
C ARG A 114 27.80 -46.74 -5.09
N ASN A 115 27.25 -47.93 -5.40
CA ASN A 115 26.94 -48.30 -6.77
C ASN A 115 25.90 -47.36 -7.39
N GLN A 116 24.86 -46.99 -6.63
CA GLN A 116 23.84 -46.03 -7.07
C GLN A 116 24.43 -44.63 -7.30
N LEU A 117 25.31 -44.15 -6.42
CA LEU A 117 25.99 -42.87 -6.58
C LEU A 117 26.95 -42.88 -7.78
N HIS A 118 27.73 -43.95 -8.00
CA HIS A 118 28.55 -44.07 -9.20
C HIS A 118 27.74 -44.09 -10.51
N ALA A 119 26.57 -44.73 -10.50
CA ALA A 119 25.67 -44.70 -11.66
C ALA A 119 25.12 -43.29 -11.89
N HIS A 120 24.74 -42.59 -10.82
CA HIS A 120 24.30 -41.19 -10.89
C HIS A 120 25.42 -40.25 -11.37
N ASP A 121 26.65 -40.41 -10.87
CA ASP A 121 27.81 -39.61 -11.26
C ASP A 121 28.15 -39.83 -12.74
N LEU A 122 28.12 -41.08 -13.22
CA LEU A 122 28.25 -41.41 -14.64
C LEU A 122 27.22 -40.66 -15.49
N LEU A 123 25.94 -40.71 -15.10
CA LEU A 123 24.88 -40.03 -15.83
C LEU A 123 25.06 -38.51 -15.82
N TYR A 124 25.47 -37.94 -14.68
CA TYR A 124 25.75 -36.51 -14.58
C TYR A 124 26.94 -36.08 -15.46
N ASP A 125 28.00 -36.89 -15.51
CA ASP A 125 29.19 -36.58 -16.30
C ASP A 125 28.91 -36.62 -17.80
N VAL A 126 28.16 -37.63 -18.26
CA VAL A 126 27.72 -37.76 -19.66
C VAL A 126 26.71 -36.68 -20.05
N SER A 127 25.93 -36.15 -19.10
CA SER A 127 24.95 -35.09 -19.36
C SER A 127 25.53 -33.68 -19.32
N TYR A 128 26.46 -33.36 -18.40
CA TYR A 128 26.82 -31.97 -18.10
C TYR A 128 28.32 -31.64 -18.01
N ARG A 129 29.20 -32.61 -17.72
CA ARG A 129 30.62 -32.31 -17.46
C ARG A 129 31.57 -32.66 -18.61
N GLY A 130 31.15 -33.52 -19.54
CA GLY A 130 31.89 -33.80 -20.79
C GLY A 130 33.39 -34.09 -20.60
N GLY A 131 33.77 -34.67 -19.45
CA GLY A 131 35.17 -34.84 -19.05
C GLY A 131 35.87 -35.92 -19.87
N GLU A 132 35.96 -37.14 -19.32
CA GLU A 132 36.52 -38.30 -20.02
C GLU A 132 35.48 -38.97 -20.96
N LEU A 133 34.20 -38.62 -20.83
CA LEU A 133 33.08 -39.25 -21.54
C LEU A 133 32.43 -38.29 -22.55
N GLU A 134 32.05 -38.83 -23.71
CA GLU A 134 31.45 -38.05 -24.80
C GLU A 134 29.96 -37.76 -24.53
N ALA A 135 29.61 -36.49 -24.33
CA ALA A 135 28.21 -36.08 -24.24
C ALA A 135 27.52 -36.10 -25.62
N PRO A 136 26.20 -36.36 -25.73
CA PRO A 136 25.49 -36.27 -27.01
C PRO A 136 25.62 -34.88 -27.64
N HIS A 137 26.17 -34.81 -28.86
CA HIS A 137 26.38 -33.57 -29.60
C HIS A 137 26.07 -33.76 -31.10
N LEU A 138 26.00 -32.64 -31.83
CA LEU A 138 25.84 -32.65 -33.28
C LEU A 138 27.20 -32.83 -33.97
N ARG A 139 27.34 -33.92 -34.71
CA ARG A 139 28.58 -34.30 -35.40
C ARG A 139 28.36 -34.40 -36.90
N ILE A 140 29.30 -33.87 -37.69
CA ILE A 140 29.32 -34.01 -39.15
C ILE A 140 30.69 -34.52 -39.62
N SER A 141 30.71 -35.34 -40.67
CA SER A 141 31.99 -35.79 -41.26
C SER A 141 32.69 -34.62 -41.93
N LYS A 142 34.01 -34.50 -41.73
CA LYS A 142 34.85 -33.46 -42.35
C LYS A 142 34.78 -33.46 -43.87
N SER A 143 34.50 -34.62 -44.48
CA SER A 143 34.30 -34.78 -45.94
C SER A 143 33.06 -34.06 -46.49
N LYS A 144 32.10 -33.70 -45.62
CA LYS A 144 30.82 -33.06 -45.99
C LYS A 144 30.82 -31.53 -45.81
N ILE A 145 31.94 -30.95 -45.35
CA ILE A 145 32.11 -29.50 -45.17
C ILE A 145 33.12 -29.00 -46.19
N THR A 146 32.78 -27.93 -46.90
CA THR A 146 33.69 -27.29 -47.86
C THR A 146 34.79 -26.49 -47.16
N ARG A 147 35.90 -26.24 -47.86
CA ARG A 147 37.04 -25.49 -47.31
C ARG A 147 36.65 -24.05 -46.94
N ASP A 148 35.74 -23.45 -47.70
CA ASP A 148 35.28 -22.07 -47.47
C ASP A 148 34.34 -21.99 -46.25
N GLU A 149 33.46 -22.99 -46.06
CA GLU A 149 32.62 -23.09 -44.84
C GLU A 149 33.46 -23.28 -43.58
N LEU A 150 34.52 -24.09 -43.62
CA LEU A 150 35.43 -24.29 -42.49
C LEU A 150 36.14 -23.00 -42.05
N VAL A 151 36.52 -22.14 -43.00
CA VAL A 151 37.17 -20.86 -42.70
C VAL A 151 36.15 -19.85 -42.16
N LEU A 152 34.95 -19.80 -42.75
CA LEU A 152 33.93 -18.83 -42.38
C LEU A 152 33.29 -19.13 -41.02
N LEU A 153 33.10 -20.40 -40.68
CA LEU A 153 32.40 -20.87 -39.47
C LEU A 153 33.34 -21.34 -38.37
N GLN A 154 34.66 -21.07 -38.49
CA GLN A 154 35.67 -21.48 -37.53
C GLN A 154 35.28 -21.24 -36.04
N PRO A 155 34.62 -20.12 -35.65
CA PRO A 155 34.25 -19.89 -34.25
C PRO A 155 33.21 -20.88 -33.69
N ASN A 156 32.42 -21.51 -34.55
CA ASN A 156 31.30 -22.39 -34.18
C ASN A 156 31.58 -23.88 -34.41
N LEU A 157 32.80 -24.20 -34.86
CA LEU A 157 33.21 -25.55 -35.26
C LEU A 157 34.42 -26.02 -34.44
N THR A 158 34.29 -27.17 -33.77
CA THR A 158 35.44 -27.82 -33.15
C THR A 158 35.90 -29.00 -34.01
N LEU A 159 37.16 -28.95 -34.45
CA LEU A 159 37.76 -29.93 -35.35
C LEU A 159 38.34 -31.11 -34.57
N THR A 160 37.90 -32.32 -34.90
CA THR A 160 38.55 -33.59 -34.52
C THR A 160 39.17 -34.27 -35.75
N GLU A 161 39.85 -35.42 -35.59
CA GLU A 161 40.62 -36.05 -36.69
C GLU A 161 39.78 -36.27 -37.97
N ASP A 162 38.58 -36.86 -37.83
CA ASP A 162 37.71 -37.22 -38.98
C ASP A 162 36.36 -36.46 -39.02
N HIS A 163 36.04 -35.69 -37.97
CA HIS A 163 34.72 -35.09 -37.80
C HIS A 163 34.78 -33.67 -37.25
N VAL A 164 33.65 -32.98 -37.33
CA VAL A 164 33.47 -31.62 -36.80
C VAL A 164 32.25 -31.61 -35.90
N THR A 165 32.39 -31.02 -34.72
CA THR A 165 31.27 -30.77 -33.80
C THR A 165 30.80 -29.32 -33.93
N LEU A 166 29.48 -29.14 -33.82
CA LEU A 166 28.81 -27.85 -34.01
C LEU A 166 28.37 -27.29 -32.67
N SER A 167 28.67 -26.02 -32.41
CA SER A 167 28.16 -25.26 -31.26
C SER A 167 27.89 -23.81 -31.63
N ILE A 168 26.76 -23.27 -31.20
CA ILE A 168 26.38 -21.88 -31.45
C ILE A 168 26.39 -21.06 -30.17
N SER A 169 26.68 -19.75 -30.29
CA SER A 169 26.65 -18.84 -29.15
C SER A 169 25.23 -18.33 -28.88
N ASP A 170 25.00 -17.75 -27.70
CA ASP A 170 23.69 -17.20 -27.32
C ASP A 170 23.19 -16.13 -28.33
N ASP A 171 24.09 -15.34 -28.91
CA ASP A 171 23.76 -14.30 -29.89
C ASP A 171 23.31 -14.86 -31.24
N ASP A 172 23.71 -16.10 -31.56
CA ASP A 172 23.40 -16.77 -32.83
C ASP A 172 22.04 -17.51 -32.80
N ILE A 173 21.51 -17.81 -31.61
CA ILE A 173 20.32 -18.66 -31.41
C ILE A 173 19.13 -18.16 -32.25
N PHE A 174 18.84 -16.86 -32.19
CA PHE A 174 17.70 -16.26 -32.89
C PHE A 174 17.81 -16.47 -34.41
N GLY A 175 18.97 -16.14 -34.98
CA GLY A 175 19.19 -16.20 -36.42
C GLY A 175 19.32 -17.63 -36.95
N VAL A 176 20.07 -18.49 -36.25
CA VAL A 176 20.26 -19.89 -36.63
C VAL A 176 18.95 -20.66 -36.46
N GLY A 177 18.25 -20.50 -35.33
CA GLY A 177 16.96 -21.12 -35.08
C GLY A 177 15.94 -20.82 -36.17
N THR A 178 15.86 -19.55 -36.59
CA THR A 178 15.00 -19.12 -37.70
C THR A 178 15.24 -19.97 -38.97
N PHE A 179 16.50 -20.13 -39.40
CA PHE A 179 16.80 -20.90 -40.62
C PHE A 179 16.65 -22.41 -40.43
N VAL A 180 16.95 -22.96 -39.24
CA VAL A 180 16.74 -24.38 -38.93
C VAL A 180 15.25 -24.72 -39.01
N TRP A 181 14.39 -23.90 -38.40
CA TRP A 181 12.94 -24.09 -38.47
C TRP A 181 12.42 -24.07 -39.91
N LYS A 182 12.77 -23.02 -40.68
CA LYS A 182 12.37 -22.90 -42.09
C LYS A 182 12.75 -24.13 -42.91
N ARG A 183 13.95 -24.65 -42.68
CA ARG A 183 14.44 -25.82 -43.40
C ARG A 183 13.72 -27.10 -43.00
N LEU A 184 13.59 -27.37 -41.70
CA LEU A 184 12.88 -28.55 -41.22
C LEU A 184 11.42 -28.56 -41.69
N ARG A 185 10.76 -27.39 -41.79
CA ARG A 185 9.42 -27.29 -42.36
C ARG A 185 9.33 -27.62 -43.84
N THR A 186 10.41 -27.43 -44.61
CA THR A 186 10.48 -27.87 -46.01
C THR A 186 10.81 -29.35 -46.17
N GLU A 187 11.54 -29.92 -45.21
CA GLU A 187 12.03 -31.31 -45.28
C GLU A 187 11.06 -32.32 -44.64
N ILE A 188 10.30 -31.91 -43.62
CA ILE A 188 9.39 -32.77 -42.84
C ILE A 188 7.93 -32.34 -43.07
N THR A 189 7.10 -33.29 -43.52
CA THR A 189 5.68 -33.05 -43.83
C THR A 189 4.84 -32.78 -42.58
N GLU A 190 5.05 -33.53 -41.50
CA GLU A 190 4.30 -33.37 -40.25
C GLU A 190 4.93 -32.30 -39.36
N ILE A 191 4.15 -31.27 -39.01
CA ILE A 191 4.67 -30.11 -38.26
C ILE A 191 5.11 -30.46 -36.84
N LYS A 192 4.46 -31.42 -36.19
CA LYS A 192 4.80 -31.87 -34.84
C LYS A 192 6.18 -32.54 -34.83
N GLU A 193 6.43 -33.43 -35.78
CA GLU A 193 7.73 -34.08 -35.96
C GLU A 193 8.83 -33.04 -36.25
N ALA A 194 8.52 -32.03 -37.09
CA ALA A 194 9.45 -30.93 -37.36
C ALA A 194 9.79 -30.12 -36.11
N PHE A 195 8.82 -29.90 -35.21
CA PHE A 195 9.01 -29.18 -33.95
C PHE A 195 9.83 -29.96 -32.92
N GLU A 196 9.61 -31.27 -32.81
CA GLU A 196 10.40 -32.15 -31.95
C GLU A 196 11.86 -32.23 -32.42
N GLU A 197 12.06 -32.34 -33.74
CA GLU A 197 13.40 -32.36 -34.35
C GLU A 197 14.10 -31.00 -34.20
N TYR A 198 13.37 -29.89 -34.39
CA TYR A 198 13.86 -28.54 -34.12
C TYR A 198 14.35 -28.39 -32.69
N THR A 199 13.50 -28.78 -31.73
CA THR A 199 13.77 -28.69 -30.29
C THR A 199 15.03 -29.48 -29.93
N THR A 200 15.16 -30.70 -30.44
CA THR A 200 16.30 -31.57 -30.17
C THR A 200 17.59 -30.99 -30.73
N ARG A 201 17.61 -30.64 -32.02
CA ARG A 201 18.82 -30.14 -32.69
C ARG A 201 19.28 -28.79 -32.15
N MET A 202 18.36 -27.86 -31.96
CA MET A 202 18.72 -26.52 -31.48
C MET A 202 19.24 -26.54 -30.04
N ARG A 203 18.64 -27.34 -29.16
CA ARG A 203 19.15 -27.49 -27.78
C ARG A 203 20.53 -28.09 -27.76
N MET A 204 20.81 -29.09 -28.61
CA MET A 204 22.14 -29.69 -28.72
C MET A 204 23.16 -28.72 -29.32
N ALA A 205 22.76 -27.88 -30.27
CA ALA A 205 23.65 -26.88 -30.87
C ALA A 205 23.98 -25.73 -29.90
N ALA A 206 23.00 -25.27 -29.13
CA ALA A 206 23.14 -24.11 -28.24
C ALA A 206 23.56 -24.48 -26.81
N ASP A 207 23.36 -25.72 -26.39
CA ASP A 207 23.50 -26.18 -25.00
C ASP A 207 22.68 -25.31 -24.01
N ARG A 208 21.45 -24.95 -24.41
CA ARG A 208 20.52 -24.09 -23.66
C ARG A 208 19.07 -24.55 -23.80
N PRO A 209 18.20 -24.30 -22.80
CA PRO A 209 16.77 -24.60 -22.89
C PRO A 209 15.95 -23.55 -23.67
N TYR A 210 16.44 -22.31 -23.83
CA TYR A 210 15.68 -21.17 -24.38
C TYR A 210 15.90 -20.94 -25.90
N VAL A 211 15.69 -21.96 -26.73
CA VAL A 211 16.01 -21.91 -28.18
C VAL A 211 14.84 -21.54 -29.10
N PHE A 212 13.73 -21.04 -28.54
CA PHE A 212 12.46 -20.91 -29.28
C PHE A 212 12.14 -19.50 -29.78
N GLU A 213 12.96 -18.50 -29.44
CA GLU A 213 12.82 -17.15 -29.97
C GLU A 213 13.40 -17.10 -31.40
N ILE A 214 12.52 -17.12 -32.40
CA ILE A 214 12.87 -17.12 -33.83
C ILE A 214 11.96 -16.18 -34.64
N ASP A 215 12.35 -15.91 -35.88
CA ASP A 215 11.59 -15.08 -36.83
C ASP A 215 10.66 -15.93 -37.72
N PHE A 216 9.52 -15.37 -38.10
CA PHE A 216 8.50 -16.03 -38.92
C PHE A 216 8.12 -15.17 -40.13
N ASP A 217 7.98 -15.80 -41.30
CA ASP A 217 7.64 -15.06 -42.53
C ASP A 217 6.17 -14.61 -42.54
N HIS A 218 5.28 -15.39 -41.93
CA HIS A 218 3.85 -15.09 -41.82
C HIS A 218 3.33 -15.35 -40.41
N HIS A 219 2.27 -14.62 -40.03
CA HIS A 219 1.60 -14.83 -38.74
C HIS A 219 1.03 -16.25 -38.56
N VAL A 220 0.56 -16.89 -39.65
CA VAL A 220 0.05 -18.27 -39.61
C VAL A 220 1.14 -19.25 -39.17
N ASP A 221 2.39 -19.04 -39.60
CA ASP A 221 3.51 -19.90 -39.24
C ASP A 221 3.83 -19.83 -37.74
N LEU A 222 3.65 -18.64 -37.14
CA LEU A 222 3.77 -18.43 -35.70
C LEU A 222 2.66 -19.16 -34.93
N ASP A 223 1.40 -19.01 -35.35
CA ASP A 223 0.27 -19.67 -34.69
C ASP A 223 0.44 -21.20 -34.69
N GLU A 224 0.82 -21.77 -35.84
CA GLU A 224 1.13 -23.20 -35.98
C GLU A 224 2.28 -23.65 -35.06
N PHE A 225 3.34 -22.83 -34.94
CA PHE A 225 4.47 -23.09 -34.05
C PHE A 225 4.07 -23.07 -32.57
N LEU A 226 3.25 -22.10 -32.17
CA LEU A 226 2.74 -21.99 -30.80
C LEU A 226 1.79 -23.14 -30.45
N GLU A 227 0.97 -23.61 -31.41
CA GLU A 227 0.16 -24.82 -31.21
C GLU A 227 1.02 -26.07 -31.04
N CYS A 228 2.13 -26.19 -31.77
CA CYS A 228 3.10 -27.27 -31.56
C CYS A 228 3.75 -27.18 -30.18
N ALA A 229 4.13 -25.98 -29.73
CA ALA A 229 4.64 -25.74 -28.39
C ALA A 229 3.64 -26.17 -27.30
N LEU A 230 2.36 -25.82 -27.44
CA LEU A 230 1.29 -26.26 -26.54
C LEU A 230 1.20 -27.80 -26.50
N ASN A 231 1.14 -28.44 -27.67
CA ASN A 231 1.07 -29.90 -27.75
C ASN A 231 2.29 -30.57 -27.11
N TYR A 232 3.48 -30.00 -27.33
CA TYR A 232 4.73 -30.48 -26.72
C TYR A 232 4.66 -30.38 -25.19
N ILE A 233 4.16 -29.27 -24.62
CA ILE A 233 3.99 -29.16 -23.17
C ILE A 233 3.02 -30.22 -22.63
N ILE A 234 1.89 -30.46 -23.31
CA ILE A 234 0.83 -31.37 -22.82
C ILE A 234 1.24 -32.85 -22.83
N THR A 235 2.14 -33.24 -23.72
CA THR A 235 2.67 -34.61 -23.81
C THR A 235 3.77 -34.89 -22.79
N ASP A 236 4.25 -33.89 -22.04
CA ASP A 236 5.24 -34.07 -20.99
C ASP A 236 4.64 -34.75 -19.76
N GLU A 237 4.88 -36.05 -19.60
CA GLU A 237 4.45 -36.81 -18.42
C GLU A 237 5.10 -36.30 -17.13
N SER A 238 6.27 -35.65 -17.19
CA SER A 238 6.98 -35.17 -16.01
C SER A 238 6.26 -34.02 -15.29
N LEU A 239 5.38 -33.30 -16.01
CA LEU A 239 4.54 -32.25 -15.46
C LEU A 239 3.35 -32.80 -14.65
N ARG A 240 3.00 -34.08 -14.83
CA ARG A 240 1.86 -34.73 -14.16
C ARG A 240 2.22 -35.31 -12.78
N ALA A 241 3.38 -34.94 -12.23
CA ALA A 241 3.74 -35.27 -10.85
C ALA A 241 2.67 -34.73 -9.89
N ASP A 242 2.25 -35.57 -8.94
CA ASP A 242 1.34 -35.17 -7.88
C ASP A 242 2.03 -34.25 -6.86
N TRP A 243 1.26 -33.79 -5.88
CA TRP A 243 1.75 -32.89 -4.84
C TRP A 243 2.82 -33.53 -3.95
N GLU A 244 2.78 -34.84 -3.75
CA GLU A 244 3.82 -35.57 -3.00
C GLU A 244 5.14 -35.59 -3.78
N GLY A 245 5.08 -35.85 -5.10
CA GLY A 245 6.22 -35.74 -5.99
C GLY A 245 6.83 -34.34 -5.99
N CYS A 246 6.00 -33.30 -6.07
CA CYS A 246 6.47 -31.91 -6.00
C CYS A 246 7.09 -31.60 -4.63
N ALA A 247 6.50 -32.09 -3.53
CA ALA A 247 7.03 -31.89 -2.18
C ALA A 247 8.39 -32.56 -1.99
N ALA A 248 8.59 -33.76 -2.55
CA ALA A 248 9.88 -34.45 -2.55
C ALA A 248 10.95 -33.65 -3.31
N GLU A 249 10.62 -33.09 -4.47
CA GLU A 249 11.54 -32.26 -5.25
C GLU A 249 11.95 -30.98 -4.48
N ILE A 250 11.01 -30.31 -3.82
CA ILE A 250 11.30 -29.14 -2.96
C ILE A 250 12.14 -29.53 -1.75
N ALA A 251 11.81 -30.65 -1.08
CA ALA A 251 12.54 -31.12 0.10
C ALA A 251 14.01 -31.43 -0.22
N ILE A 252 14.28 -32.05 -1.39
CA ILE A 252 15.64 -32.29 -1.88
C ILE A 252 16.32 -30.95 -2.20
N GLY A 253 15.60 -29.98 -2.79
CA GLY A 253 16.13 -28.63 -3.02
C GLY A 253 16.63 -27.96 -1.73
N TYR A 254 15.88 -28.08 -0.64
CA TYR A 254 16.20 -27.48 0.67
C TYR A 254 17.38 -28.15 1.36
N ASN A 255 17.39 -29.48 1.37
CA ASN A 255 18.34 -30.27 2.15
C ASN A 255 19.54 -30.78 1.33
N ARG A 256 19.54 -30.48 0.03
CA ARG A 256 20.48 -30.96 -0.98
C ARG A 256 20.44 -32.49 -1.12
N VAL A 257 21.18 -33.02 -2.09
CA VAL A 257 21.17 -34.46 -2.40
C VAL A 257 21.91 -35.26 -1.32
N GLU A 258 22.86 -34.62 -0.63
CA GLU A 258 23.66 -35.20 0.46
C GLU A 258 22.78 -35.73 1.60
N SER A 259 21.63 -35.12 1.86
CA SER A 259 20.70 -35.56 2.92
C SER A 259 20.09 -36.93 2.66
N LEU A 260 20.13 -37.44 1.43
CA LEU A 260 19.66 -38.79 1.08
C LEU A 260 20.69 -39.88 1.46
N THR A 261 21.93 -39.49 1.73
CA THR A 261 23.05 -40.41 1.98
C THR A 261 23.35 -40.62 3.46
N GLN A 262 23.02 -39.65 4.32
CA GLN A 262 23.38 -39.65 5.75
C GLN A 262 22.15 -39.86 6.66
N ILE A 263 22.34 -40.57 7.76
CA ILE A 263 21.34 -40.76 8.82
C ILE A 263 21.70 -39.79 9.96
N GLN A 264 20.81 -38.84 10.29
CA GLN A 264 21.00 -38.00 11.47
C GLN A 264 20.82 -38.83 12.75
N THR A 265 21.90 -39.07 13.50
CA THR A 265 21.81 -39.63 14.86
C THR A 265 21.70 -38.52 15.90
N ALA A 266 20.74 -38.61 16.81
CA ALA A 266 20.48 -37.62 17.88
C ALA A 266 21.59 -37.53 18.98
N SER A 267 22.79 -38.07 18.73
CA SER A 267 23.91 -38.13 19.67
C SER A 267 25.02 -37.18 19.23
N ALA A 268 25.63 -36.47 20.18
CA ALA A 268 26.72 -35.51 20.00
C ALA A 268 28.08 -36.15 19.62
N THR A 269 28.07 -37.20 18.80
CA THR A 269 29.23 -37.93 18.32
C THR A 269 29.40 -37.68 16.82
N THR A 270 30.59 -37.26 16.40
CA THR A 270 30.97 -36.91 15.02
C THR A 270 31.03 -38.10 14.03
N GLU A 271 30.48 -39.26 14.36
CA GLU A 271 30.43 -40.42 13.46
C GLU A 271 29.26 -40.28 12.48
N ILE A 272 29.58 -40.23 11.18
CA ILE A 272 28.59 -40.15 10.11
C ILE A 272 28.08 -41.56 9.80
N VAL A 273 26.81 -41.83 10.05
CA VAL A 273 26.15 -43.08 9.68
C VAL A 273 25.49 -42.91 8.30
N TYR A 274 25.77 -43.82 7.37
CA TYR A 274 25.24 -43.78 6.00
C TYR A 274 24.01 -44.68 5.81
N ASN A 275 23.14 -44.32 4.86
CA ASN A 275 21.97 -45.11 4.49
C ASN A 275 22.35 -46.30 3.61
N ASP A 276 21.56 -47.39 3.63
CA ASP A 276 21.84 -48.61 2.84
C ASP A 276 21.68 -48.38 1.33
N SER A 277 20.78 -47.49 0.92
CA SER A 277 20.53 -47.09 -0.47
C SER A 277 19.95 -45.68 -0.56
N LEU A 278 19.99 -45.07 -1.75
CA LEU A 278 19.27 -43.82 -2.03
C LEU A 278 17.76 -44.07 -1.90
N ASN A 279 17.12 -43.32 -1.03
CA ASN A 279 15.66 -43.28 -0.86
C ASN A 279 15.24 -42.01 -0.12
N LEU A 280 13.95 -41.67 -0.18
CA LEU A 280 13.39 -40.43 0.40
C LEU A 280 13.12 -40.51 1.90
N SER A 281 13.34 -41.66 2.55
CA SER A 281 13.00 -41.87 3.97
C SER A 281 13.63 -40.83 4.92
N PRO A 282 14.90 -40.39 4.74
CA PRO A 282 15.48 -39.34 5.59
C PRO A 282 14.74 -38.00 5.52
N LEU A 283 13.99 -37.75 4.45
CA LEU A 283 13.21 -36.53 4.23
C LEU A 283 11.71 -36.72 4.45
N ALA A 284 11.26 -37.90 4.90
CA ALA A 284 9.84 -38.23 5.03
C ALA A 284 9.08 -37.19 5.87
N ASP A 285 9.65 -36.73 6.99
CA ASP A 285 9.03 -35.72 7.85
C ASP A 285 8.92 -34.35 7.14
N VAL A 286 9.95 -33.95 6.39
CA VAL A 286 9.95 -32.70 5.62
C VAL A 286 8.91 -32.76 4.51
N ILE A 287 8.85 -33.87 3.77
CA ILE A 287 7.88 -34.11 2.70
C ILE A 287 6.46 -34.09 3.27
N ASN A 288 6.21 -34.85 4.35
CA ASN A 288 4.91 -34.89 5.01
C ASN A 288 4.47 -33.51 5.48
N ASN A 289 5.39 -32.70 6.03
CA ASN A 289 5.08 -31.34 6.46
C ASN A 289 4.72 -30.44 5.27
N LEU A 290 5.40 -30.56 4.13
CA LEU A 290 5.07 -29.81 2.90
C LEU A 290 3.74 -30.27 2.29
N VAL A 291 3.45 -31.58 2.28
CA VAL A 291 2.21 -32.16 1.76
C VAL A 291 1.00 -31.72 2.60
N ARG A 292 1.15 -31.63 3.93
CA ARG A 292 0.09 -31.19 4.86
C ARG A 292 -0.34 -29.73 4.68
N LYS A 293 0.44 -28.89 4.00
CA LYS A 293 0.07 -27.49 3.74
C LYS A 293 -1.18 -27.41 2.85
N PRO A 294 -2.11 -26.46 3.09
CA PRO A 294 -3.35 -26.33 2.33
C PRO A 294 -3.07 -25.94 0.87
N LYS A 295 -3.89 -26.48 -0.05
CA LYS A 295 -3.76 -26.38 -1.51
C LYS A 295 -5.13 -26.45 -2.21
N ASN A 296 -6.17 -25.98 -1.54
CA ASN A 296 -7.56 -26.09 -1.99
C ASN A 296 -7.85 -25.08 -3.10
N THR A 297 -7.35 -23.86 -2.96
CA THR A 297 -7.56 -22.76 -3.90
C THR A 297 -6.39 -22.59 -4.86
N LEU A 298 -6.57 -21.79 -5.92
CA LEU A 298 -5.48 -21.46 -6.84
C LEU A 298 -4.39 -20.63 -6.14
N LEU A 299 -4.76 -19.66 -5.29
CA LEU A 299 -3.79 -18.84 -4.57
C LEU A 299 -2.99 -19.68 -3.56
N GLU A 300 -3.61 -20.63 -2.86
CA GLU A 300 -2.90 -21.55 -1.96
C GLU A 300 -1.87 -22.40 -2.72
N LYS A 301 -2.24 -22.89 -3.91
CA LYS A 301 -1.32 -23.65 -4.77
C LYS A 301 -0.12 -22.80 -5.23
N ILE A 302 -0.36 -21.54 -5.60
CA ILE A 302 0.70 -20.60 -6.00
C ILE A 302 1.60 -20.26 -4.81
N THR A 303 1.02 -19.91 -3.67
CA THR A 303 1.76 -19.55 -2.45
C THR A 303 2.60 -20.71 -1.92
N TRP A 304 2.12 -21.96 -2.06
CA TRP A 304 2.89 -23.16 -1.73
C TRP A 304 4.20 -23.24 -2.52
N PHE A 305 4.19 -22.94 -3.82
CA PHE A 305 5.40 -22.87 -4.63
C PHE A 305 6.25 -21.62 -4.34
N GLU A 306 5.64 -20.45 -4.11
CA GLU A 306 6.38 -19.24 -3.72
C GLU A 306 7.19 -19.46 -2.43
N GLU A 307 6.62 -20.16 -1.44
CA GLU A 307 7.33 -20.57 -0.22
C GLU A 307 8.46 -21.55 -0.53
N GLY A 308 8.23 -22.50 -1.45
CA GLY A 308 9.22 -23.41 -2.03
C GLY A 308 10.43 -22.69 -2.63
N HIS A 309 10.20 -21.68 -3.46
CA HIS A 309 11.27 -20.93 -4.10
C HIS A 309 12.14 -20.15 -3.12
N ARG A 310 11.56 -19.62 -2.03
CA ARG A 310 12.31 -18.91 -0.99
C ARG A 310 13.36 -19.79 -0.30
N GLY A 311 13.14 -21.11 -0.22
CA GLY A 311 14.13 -22.04 0.34
C GLY A 311 15.12 -22.61 -0.69
N GLY A 312 15.17 -22.07 -1.91
CA GLY A 312 16.19 -22.42 -2.91
C GLY A 312 15.80 -23.54 -3.89
N PHE A 313 14.52 -23.91 -3.96
CA PHE A 313 14.03 -24.78 -5.03
C PHE A 313 14.06 -24.02 -6.36
N HIS A 314 14.86 -24.48 -7.31
CA HIS A 314 14.80 -24.07 -8.70
C HIS A 314 14.61 -25.30 -9.55
N ASP A 315 13.51 -25.30 -10.28
CA ASP A 315 13.17 -26.40 -11.16
C ASP A 315 14.20 -26.51 -12.28
N ARG A 316 14.87 -27.65 -12.40
CA ARG A 316 15.97 -27.78 -13.35
C ARG A 316 15.48 -28.25 -14.71
N ASP A 317 15.99 -27.55 -15.72
CA ASP A 317 15.95 -27.90 -17.13
C ASP A 317 14.55 -28.05 -17.74
N ARG A 318 13.88 -26.92 -17.98
CA ARG A 318 12.52 -26.95 -18.53
C ARG A 318 12.40 -26.11 -19.79
N VAL A 319 12.64 -26.79 -20.90
CA VAL A 319 12.04 -26.46 -22.19
C VAL A 319 10.58 -26.02 -22.00
N SER A 320 9.81 -26.74 -21.17
CA SER A 320 8.42 -26.41 -20.83
C SER A 320 8.23 -25.00 -20.24
N ASP A 321 9.16 -24.50 -19.41
CA ASP A 321 9.11 -23.12 -18.89
C ASP A 321 9.33 -22.10 -20.01
N SER A 322 10.37 -22.32 -20.83
CA SER A 322 10.66 -21.47 -22.00
C SER A 322 9.50 -21.46 -23.01
N LEU A 323 8.83 -22.60 -23.21
CA LEU A 323 7.67 -22.72 -24.11
C LEU A 323 6.40 -22.08 -23.54
N VAL A 324 6.11 -22.24 -22.24
CA VAL A 324 5.00 -21.54 -21.58
C VAL A 324 5.20 -20.04 -21.71
N TRP A 325 6.42 -19.55 -21.47
CA TRP A 325 6.74 -18.14 -21.61
C TRP A 325 6.67 -17.65 -23.06
N LEU A 326 7.12 -18.46 -24.03
CA LEU A 326 6.98 -18.15 -25.46
C LEU A 326 5.50 -17.92 -25.82
N ILE A 327 4.62 -18.82 -25.40
CA ILE A 327 3.17 -18.69 -25.63
C ILE A 327 2.64 -17.38 -25.04
N ILE A 328 2.92 -17.13 -23.76
CA ILE A 328 2.46 -15.92 -23.06
C ILE A 328 2.97 -14.63 -23.73
N LYS A 329 4.24 -14.59 -24.14
CA LYS A 329 4.90 -13.43 -24.75
C LYS A 329 4.30 -13.03 -26.10
N HIS A 330 3.86 -14.02 -26.88
CA HIS A 330 3.32 -13.80 -28.23
C HIS A 330 1.80 -13.61 -28.26
N GLU A 331 1.08 -14.03 -27.22
CA GLU A 331 -0.34 -13.75 -27.08
C GLU A 331 -0.63 -12.30 -26.63
N ARG A 332 -1.80 -11.78 -27.01
CA ARG A 332 -2.19 -10.38 -26.78
C ARG A 332 -3.62 -10.26 -26.29
N ASN A 333 -3.88 -9.18 -25.54
CA ASN A 333 -5.23 -8.71 -25.27
C ASN A 333 -5.84 -8.19 -26.57
N ILE A 334 -7.02 -8.69 -26.94
CA ILE A 334 -7.78 -8.29 -28.14
C ILE A 334 -9.19 -7.84 -27.76
N TYR A 335 -9.91 -7.23 -28.70
CA TYR A 335 -11.22 -6.62 -28.45
C TYR A 335 -12.24 -7.59 -27.82
N SER A 336 -12.22 -8.85 -28.26
CA SER A 336 -12.98 -9.93 -27.62
C SER A 336 -12.20 -10.54 -26.45
N ARG A 337 -12.70 -10.34 -25.22
CA ARG A 337 -12.10 -10.91 -23.99
C ARG A 337 -12.02 -12.44 -24.02
N HIS A 338 -13.06 -13.11 -24.53
CA HIS A 338 -13.09 -14.56 -24.66
C HIS A 338 -12.03 -15.09 -25.62
N SER A 339 -11.63 -14.29 -26.61
CA SER A 339 -10.64 -14.66 -27.62
C SER A 339 -9.21 -14.23 -27.26
N SER A 340 -9.01 -13.48 -26.17
CA SER A 340 -7.66 -13.11 -25.69
C SER A 340 -6.96 -14.31 -25.06
N PHE A 341 -5.67 -14.48 -25.32
CA PHE A 341 -4.83 -15.55 -24.76
C PHE A 341 -5.41 -16.99 -24.86
N PRO A 342 -5.85 -17.44 -26.06
CA PRO A 342 -6.50 -18.74 -26.23
C PRO A 342 -5.66 -19.95 -25.81
N LEU A 343 -4.35 -19.95 -26.06
CA LEU A 343 -3.44 -21.04 -25.71
C LEU A 343 -3.10 -21.01 -24.21
N THR A 344 -2.86 -19.83 -23.64
CA THR A 344 -2.64 -19.69 -22.20
C THR A 344 -3.87 -20.12 -21.38
N LYS A 345 -5.09 -19.85 -21.86
CA LYS A 345 -6.33 -20.38 -21.24
C LYS A 345 -6.33 -21.91 -21.19
N LYS A 346 -6.00 -22.58 -22.30
CA LYS A 346 -5.89 -24.05 -22.33
C LYS A 346 -4.84 -24.56 -21.32
N LEU A 347 -3.71 -23.87 -21.17
CA LEU A 347 -2.70 -24.23 -20.17
C LEU A 347 -3.22 -24.06 -18.73
N ILE A 348 -3.96 -22.97 -18.45
CA ILE A 348 -4.61 -22.75 -17.15
C ILE A 348 -5.60 -23.88 -16.86
N ASP A 349 -6.44 -24.26 -17.82
CA ASP A 349 -7.41 -25.35 -17.65
C ASP A 349 -6.73 -26.68 -17.32
N ILE A 350 -5.63 -27.01 -18.01
CA ILE A 350 -4.85 -28.24 -17.80
C ILE A 350 -4.11 -28.23 -16.46
N SER A 351 -3.71 -27.04 -15.98
CA SER A 351 -2.97 -26.89 -14.71
C SER A 351 -3.74 -27.41 -13.50
N SER A 352 -5.07 -27.53 -13.59
CA SER A 352 -5.92 -28.16 -12.57
C SER A 352 -5.48 -29.60 -12.23
N THR A 353 -4.90 -30.31 -13.21
CA THR A 353 -4.41 -31.70 -13.08
C THR A 353 -2.88 -31.81 -13.05
N SER A 354 -2.16 -30.70 -13.19
CA SER A 354 -0.70 -30.64 -13.25
C SER A 354 -0.16 -29.54 -12.32
N PRO A 355 0.21 -29.89 -11.08
CA PRO A 355 0.75 -28.95 -10.10
C PRO A 355 1.96 -28.15 -10.61
N LYS A 356 2.86 -28.80 -11.35
CA LYS A 356 4.05 -28.16 -11.92
C LYS A 356 3.70 -27.07 -12.94
N LEU A 357 2.62 -27.23 -13.70
CA LEU A 357 2.18 -26.21 -14.66
C LEU A 357 1.66 -24.94 -13.95
N ILE A 358 1.04 -25.07 -12.76
CA ILE A 358 0.68 -23.91 -11.92
C ILE A 358 1.93 -23.12 -11.57
N ASN A 359 3.02 -23.79 -11.19
CA ASN A 359 4.28 -23.12 -10.91
C ASN A 359 4.78 -22.32 -12.13
N LEU A 360 4.81 -22.94 -13.31
CA LEU A 360 5.29 -22.29 -14.54
C LEU A 360 4.44 -21.07 -14.94
N LEU A 361 3.12 -21.15 -14.85
CA LEU A 361 2.22 -20.07 -15.25
C LEU A 361 2.30 -18.83 -14.35
N PHE A 362 2.44 -19.02 -13.03
CA PHE A 362 2.27 -17.95 -12.05
C PHE A 362 3.56 -17.47 -11.37
N THR A 363 4.74 -17.99 -11.75
CA THR A 363 6.02 -17.53 -11.20
C THR A 363 6.44 -16.15 -11.73
N HIS A 364 6.13 -15.84 -12.99
CA HIS A 364 6.64 -14.64 -13.69
C HIS A 364 5.52 -13.67 -14.12
N VAL A 365 4.62 -13.29 -13.20
CA VAL A 365 3.49 -12.36 -13.48
C VAL A 365 3.93 -10.89 -13.55
N HIS A 366 4.93 -10.59 -14.37
CA HIS A 366 5.48 -9.23 -14.51
C HIS A 366 5.28 -8.65 -15.91
N ASP A 367 4.95 -9.48 -16.90
CA ASP A 367 4.54 -8.96 -18.20
C ASP A 367 3.23 -8.19 -18.11
N ALA A 368 3.19 -7.02 -18.75
CA ALA A 368 2.05 -6.12 -18.65
C ALA A 368 0.81 -6.69 -19.34
N ALA A 369 0.98 -7.26 -20.54
CA ALA A 369 -0.13 -7.83 -21.29
C ALA A 369 -0.70 -9.06 -20.57
N TYR A 370 0.18 -9.93 -20.07
CA TYR A 370 -0.21 -11.11 -19.30
C TYR A 370 -0.89 -10.75 -17.97
N LEU A 371 -0.35 -9.79 -17.22
CA LEU A 371 -0.96 -9.31 -15.98
C LEU A 371 -2.36 -8.74 -16.21
N CYS A 372 -2.53 -7.91 -17.25
CA CYS A 372 -3.84 -7.39 -17.64
C CYS A 372 -4.80 -8.51 -18.09
N PHE A 373 -4.29 -9.53 -18.77
CA PHE A 373 -5.07 -10.72 -19.11
C PHE A 373 -5.58 -11.42 -17.85
N LEU A 374 -4.68 -11.77 -16.91
CA LEU A 374 -5.05 -12.43 -15.66
C LEU A 374 -6.11 -11.62 -14.90
N LEU A 375 -5.93 -10.31 -14.81
CA LEU A 375 -6.87 -9.36 -14.18
C LEU A 375 -8.24 -9.33 -14.85
N SER A 376 -8.28 -9.41 -16.18
CA SER A 376 -9.53 -9.40 -16.96
C SER A 376 -10.22 -10.77 -17.06
N HIS A 377 -9.51 -11.85 -16.70
CA HIS A 377 -9.99 -13.22 -16.82
C HIS A 377 -10.48 -13.74 -15.46
N ARG A 378 -11.80 -13.91 -15.30
CA ARG A 378 -12.47 -14.23 -14.03
C ARG A 378 -11.81 -15.33 -13.19
N PRO A 379 -11.45 -16.52 -13.72
CA PRO A 379 -10.82 -17.58 -12.91
C PRO A 379 -9.49 -17.17 -12.24
N THR A 380 -8.82 -16.15 -12.76
CA THR A 380 -7.49 -15.70 -12.31
C THR A 380 -7.44 -14.23 -11.89
N ASN A 381 -8.55 -13.51 -11.92
CA ASN A 381 -8.57 -12.05 -11.73
C ASN A 381 -8.08 -11.58 -10.36
N HIS A 382 -8.36 -12.35 -9.30
CA HIS A 382 -7.84 -12.12 -7.96
C HIS A 382 -6.31 -12.28 -7.90
N ILE A 383 -5.75 -13.26 -8.63
CA ILE A 383 -4.30 -13.40 -8.81
C ILE A 383 -3.74 -12.21 -9.59
N GLY A 384 -4.42 -11.78 -10.64
CA GLY A 384 -4.08 -10.60 -11.41
C GLY A 384 -4.06 -9.32 -10.56
N LEU A 385 -5.04 -9.12 -9.68
CA LEU A 385 -5.09 -7.94 -8.81
C LEU A 385 -3.99 -7.97 -7.73
N ILE A 386 -3.71 -9.14 -7.15
CA ILE A 386 -2.56 -9.34 -6.24
C ILE A 386 -1.24 -9.09 -6.99
N GLY A 387 -1.12 -9.56 -8.23
CA GLY A 387 0.03 -9.33 -9.10
C GLY A 387 0.24 -7.85 -9.39
N LEU A 388 -0.84 -7.12 -9.68
CA LEU A 388 -0.82 -5.67 -9.89
C LEU A 388 -0.34 -4.94 -8.64
N TYR A 389 -0.88 -5.30 -7.48
CA TYR A 389 -0.43 -4.76 -6.19
C TYR A 389 1.06 -5.01 -5.95
N LYS A 390 1.53 -6.25 -6.14
CA LYS A 390 2.95 -6.62 -6.03
C LYS A 390 3.83 -5.81 -7.00
N ASN A 391 3.34 -5.53 -8.21
CA ASN A 391 4.07 -4.77 -9.24
C ASN A 391 4.22 -3.29 -8.84
N ILE A 392 3.11 -2.65 -8.45
CA ILE A 392 3.06 -1.25 -8.00
C ILE A 392 3.95 -1.03 -6.77
N SER A 393 3.99 -1.98 -5.84
CA SER A 393 4.80 -1.91 -4.61
C SER A 393 6.30 -2.16 -4.82
N ARG A 394 6.72 -2.72 -5.97
CA ARG A 394 8.15 -2.95 -6.30
C ARG A 394 8.85 -1.72 -6.86
N VAL A 395 8.10 -0.71 -7.29
CA VAL A 395 8.63 0.56 -7.78
C VAL A 395 9.29 1.30 -6.60
N GLY A 396 10.62 1.21 -6.53
CA GLY A 396 11.42 1.63 -5.38
C GLY A 396 12.06 3.00 -5.52
N ARG A 397 11.91 3.78 -4.44
CA ARG A 397 12.43 5.12 -4.08
C ARG A 397 11.66 6.32 -4.62
N PRO A 398 11.02 7.11 -3.71
CA PRO A 398 10.40 8.38 -4.09
C PRO A 398 11.41 9.29 -4.79
N ILE A 399 11.08 9.70 -6.01
CA ILE A 399 11.84 10.69 -6.78
C ILE A 399 11.95 12.03 -5.99
N SER A 400 11.05 12.28 -5.03
CA SER A 400 11.07 13.48 -4.17
C SER A 400 10.39 13.26 -2.82
N ASP A 401 11.02 13.74 -1.74
CA ASP A 401 10.46 13.76 -0.38
C ASP A 401 9.31 14.78 -0.19
N LYS A 402 9.08 15.67 -1.18
CA LYS A 402 8.13 16.79 -1.06
C LYS A 402 6.76 16.55 -1.67
N VAL A 403 6.63 15.65 -2.66
CA VAL A 403 5.36 15.34 -3.35
C VAL A 403 5.33 13.85 -3.67
N ALA A 404 4.31 13.15 -3.16
CA ALA A 404 4.13 11.71 -3.36
C ALA A 404 3.56 11.39 -4.76
N TYR A 405 4.25 11.81 -5.83
CA TYR A 405 3.84 11.57 -7.22
C TYR A 405 3.70 10.07 -7.51
N GLU A 406 4.62 9.26 -6.98
CA GLU A 406 4.52 7.81 -7.04
C GLU A 406 3.23 7.31 -6.42
N ARG A 407 2.86 7.79 -5.22
CA ARG A 407 1.58 7.40 -4.60
C ARG A 407 0.39 7.73 -5.49
N ILE A 408 0.34 8.92 -6.09
CA ILE A 408 -0.75 9.33 -7.00
C ILE A 408 -0.79 8.44 -8.25
N TRP A 409 0.36 8.12 -8.82
CA TRP A 409 0.46 7.21 -9.97
C TRP A 409 0.03 5.79 -9.61
N GLN A 410 0.52 5.28 -8.47
CA GLN A 410 0.14 3.99 -7.94
C GLN A 410 -1.37 3.93 -7.68
N ASP A 411 -1.96 4.99 -7.13
CA ASP A 411 -3.41 5.13 -6.92
C ASP A 411 -4.17 5.10 -8.26
N LEU A 412 -3.66 5.80 -9.29
CA LEU A 412 -4.27 5.81 -10.62
C LEU A 412 -4.25 4.43 -11.28
N VAL A 413 -3.09 3.76 -11.28
CA VAL A 413 -2.93 2.41 -11.84
C VAL A 413 -3.79 1.41 -11.07
N TRP A 414 -3.85 1.55 -9.74
CA TRP A 414 -4.68 0.71 -8.87
C TRP A 414 -6.18 0.89 -9.16
N SER A 415 -6.66 2.13 -9.24
CA SER A 415 -8.07 2.42 -9.55
C SER A 415 -8.50 1.87 -10.91
N GLN A 416 -7.65 1.99 -11.93
CA GLN A 416 -7.92 1.39 -13.23
C GLN A 416 -7.89 -0.13 -13.19
N GLY A 417 -6.98 -0.71 -12.39
CA GLY A 417 -6.94 -2.15 -12.16
C GLY A 417 -8.24 -2.67 -11.54
N LEU A 418 -8.80 -1.95 -10.56
CA LEU A 418 -10.09 -2.27 -9.95
C LEU A 418 -11.25 -2.17 -10.96
N GLU A 419 -11.23 -1.20 -11.88
CA GLU A 419 -12.24 -1.08 -12.92
C GLU A 419 -12.22 -2.31 -13.85
N ILE A 420 -11.04 -2.71 -14.34
CA ILE A 420 -10.88 -3.91 -15.17
C ILE A 420 -11.30 -5.17 -14.40
N TYR A 421 -10.94 -5.27 -13.12
CA TYR A 421 -11.34 -6.36 -12.25
C TYR A 421 -12.86 -6.49 -12.14
N CYS A 422 -13.58 -5.38 -11.90
CA CYS A 422 -15.05 -5.39 -11.84
C CYS A 422 -15.68 -5.77 -13.18
N LEU A 423 -15.15 -5.24 -14.30
CA LEU A 423 -15.66 -5.54 -15.64
C LEU A 423 -15.60 -7.05 -15.95
N ALA A 424 -14.65 -7.80 -15.38
CA ALA A 424 -14.51 -9.25 -15.59
C ALA A 424 -15.74 -10.07 -15.14
N TYR A 425 -16.68 -9.48 -14.39
CA TYR A 425 -17.90 -10.12 -13.89
C TYR A 425 -19.18 -9.73 -14.67
N GLU A 426 -19.12 -8.77 -15.60
CA GLU A 426 -20.31 -8.26 -16.30
C GLU A 426 -20.91 -9.24 -17.33
N ASP A 427 -20.20 -10.31 -17.67
CA ASP A 427 -20.66 -11.32 -18.63
C ASP A 427 -21.71 -12.29 -18.01
N HIS A 428 -22.32 -13.13 -18.85
CA HIS A 428 -23.29 -14.14 -18.39
C HIS A 428 -22.65 -15.13 -17.42
N PHE A 429 -23.37 -15.46 -16.36
CA PHE A 429 -22.85 -16.23 -15.23
C PHE A 429 -23.58 -17.56 -15.06
N GLU A 430 -22.83 -18.67 -15.06
CA GLU A 430 -23.37 -19.96 -14.63
C GLU A 430 -23.33 -20.05 -13.10
N TYR A 431 -24.32 -20.72 -12.50
CA TYR A 431 -24.42 -20.85 -11.04
C TYR A 431 -23.20 -21.55 -10.42
N THR A 432 -22.58 -22.46 -11.17
CA THR A 432 -21.34 -23.18 -10.82
C THR A 432 -20.15 -22.25 -10.62
N ASP A 433 -20.09 -21.12 -11.32
CA ASP A 433 -19.01 -20.14 -11.22
C ASP A 433 -19.12 -19.25 -9.98
N ILE A 434 -20.33 -19.06 -9.43
CA ILE A 434 -20.62 -18.14 -8.31
C ILE A 434 -19.86 -18.53 -7.05
N HIS A 435 -19.86 -19.83 -6.72
CA HIS A 435 -19.11 -20.33 -5.58
C HIS A 435 -17.62 -20.02 -5.71
N SER A 436 -17.01 -20.32 -6.87
CA SER A 436 -15.59 -20.06 -7.09
C SER A 436 -15.25 -18.56 -7.05
N ALA A 437 -16.15 -17.72 -7.54
CA ALA A 437 -16.00 -16.27 -7.55
C ALA A 437 -16.02 -15.69 -6.13
N ILE A 438 -17.00 -16.08 -5.31
CA ILE A 438 -17.11 -15.58 -3.93
C ILE A 438 -15.93 -16.08 -3.09
N ASP A 439 -15.52 -17.35 -3.22
CA ASP A 439 -14.36 -17.88 -2.49
C ASP A 439 -13.06 -17.17 -2.88
N SER A 440 -12.85 -16.90 -4.17
CA SER A 440 -11.70 -16.12 -4.65
C SER A 440 -11.68 -14.69 -4.11
N ILE A 441 -12.85 -14.05 -3.97
CA ILE A 441 -12.97 -12.71 -3.38
C ILE A 441 -12.63 -12.76 -1.88
N CYS A 442 -13.21 -13.70 -1.13
CA CYS A 442 -12.92 -13.89 0.30
C CYS A 442 -11.43 -14.13 0.52
N GLU A 443 -10.82 -14.99 -0.29
CA GLU A 443 -9.39 -15.29 -0.26
C GLU A 443 -8.52 -14.07 -0.56
N MET A 444 -8.87 -13.29 -1.57
CA MET A 444 -8.17 -12.07 -1.92
C MET A 444 -8.24 -11.03 -0.80
N VAL A 445 -9.42 -10.82 -0.20
CA VAL A 445 -9.58 -9.88 0.93
C VAL A 445 -8.77 -10.34 2.14
N ALA A 446 -8.77 -11.64 2.45
CA ALA A 446 -7.92 -12.23 3.48
C ALA A 446 -6.43 -11.99 3.19
N TRP A 447 -5.99 -12.16 1.95
CA TRP A 447 -4.63 -11.88 1.54
C TRP A 447 -4.26 -10.41 1.74
N PHE A 448 -5.11 -9.46 1.34
CA PHE A 448 -4.86 -8.02 1.53
C PHE A 448 -4.84 -7.62 3.00
N ALA A 449 -5.77 -8.14 3.82
CA ALA A 449 -5.76 -7.89 5.26
C ALA A 449 -4.47 -8.39 5.93
N ASP A 450 -3.98 -9.58 5.56
CA ASP A 450 -2.73 -10.10 6.10
C ASP A 450 -1.50 -9.28 5.65
N HIS A 451 -1.45 -8.86 4.39
CA HIS A 451 -0.29 -8.14 3.83
C HIS A 451 -0.22 -6.66 4.20
N GLU A 452 -1.36 -5.97 4.27
CA GLU A 452 -1.43 -4.52 4.52
C GLU A 452 -1.68 -4.15 5.98
N ILE A 453 -2.11 -5.08 6.83
CA ILE A 453 -2.41 -4.80 8.24
C ILE A 453 -1.58 -5.71 9.15
N THR A 454 -1.66 -7.04 8.97
CA THR A 454 -1.05 -7.97 9.92
C THR A 454 0.48 -8.05 9.81
N ARG A 455 1.03 -8.08 8.58
CA ARG A 455 2.48 -8.24 8.32
C ARG A 455 3.26 -6.92 8.20
N SER A 456 2.61 -5.83 7.76
CA SER A 456 3.25 -4.53 7.48
C SER A 456 3.42 -3.66 8.73
N SER A 457 2.34 -3.48 9.53
CA SER A 457 2.34 -2.74 10.80
C SER A 457 1.02 -2.91 11.56
N ARG A 458 1.09 -3.25 12.86
CA ARG A 458 -0.08 -3.30 13.77
C ARG A 458 -0.75 -1.92 13.98
N THR A 459 -0.10 -0.83 13.57
CA THR A 459 -0.60 0.54 13.70
C THR A 459 -1.38 1.02 12.48
N GLN A 460 -1.44 0.23 11.40
CA GLN A 460 -2.09 0.63 10.15
C GLN A 460 -3.61 0.48 10.27
N VAL A 461 -4.33 1.52 9.87
CA VAL A 461 -5.80 1.60 9.86
C VAL A 461 -6.35 1.20 8.50
N ILE A 462 -7.57 0.63 8.43
CA ILE A 462 -8.19 0.18 7.17
C ILE A 462 -8.28 1.34 6.17
N ALA A 463 -8.60 2.54 6.65
CA ALA A 463 -8.67 3.75 5.82
C ALA A 463 -7.37 4.10 5.08
N ASP A 464 -6.21 3.69 5.61
CA ASP A 464 -4.89 3.95 5.02
C ASP A 464 -4.41 2.82 4.08
N THR A 465 -5.24 1.79 3.85
CA THR A 465 -4.92 0.62 3.02
C THR A 465 -5.69 0.60 1.70
N ARG A 466 -5.36 -0.34 0.81
CA ARG A 466 -6.11 -0.58 -0.44
C ARG A 466 -7.48 -1.22 -0.19
N LEU A 467 -7.73 -1.78 1.00
CA LEU A 467 -9.00 -2.39 1.37
C LEU A 467 -10.19 -1.43 1.22
N ALA A 468 -10.03 -0.14 1.49
CA ALA A 468 -11.10 0.85 1.33
C ALA A 468 -11.58 0.98 -0.13
N SER A 469 -10.63 1.06 -1.08
CA SER A 469 -10.95 1.06 -2.50
C SER A 469 -11.47 -0.30 -3.00
N LEU A 470 -10.96 -1.39 -2.42
CA LEU A 470 -11.38 -2.75 -2.73
C LEU A 470 -12.82 -3.01 -2.29
N ARG A 471 -13.23 -2.51 -1.11
CA ARG A 471 -14.62 -2.52 -0.64
C ARG A 471 -15.56 -1.99 -1.70
N ASN A 472 -15.29 -0.77 -2.19
CA ASN A 472 -16.13 -0.10 -3.17
C ASN A 472 -16.21 -0.88 -4.49
N ALA A 473 -15.10 -1.48 -4.92
CA ALA A 473 -15.07 -2.32 -6.10
C ALA A 473 -15.94 -3.57 -5.90
N ILE A 474 -15.71 -4.36 -4.84
CA ILE A 474 -16.41 -5.61 -4.57
C ILE A 474 -17.91 -5.41 -4.39
N THR A 475 -18.33 -4.39 -3.62
CA THR A 475 -19.77 -4.13 -3.39
C THR A 475 -20.48 -3.65 -4.66
N SER A 476 -19.75 -3.16 -5.66
CA SER A 476 -20.31 -2.75 -6.96
C SER A 476 -20.42 -3.89 -7.98
N ILE A 477 -19.84 -5.06 -7.71
CA ILE A 477 -19.81 -6.17 -8.67
C ILE A 477 -21.22 -6.66 -8.97
N SER A 478 -21.53 -6.69 -10.27
CA SER A 478 -22.81 -7.16 -10.78
C SER A 478 -22.59 -8.02 -12.02
N TYR A 479 -23.44 -9.03 -12.20
CA TYR A 479 -23.40 -9.96 -13.31
C TYR A 479 -24.78 -10.11 -13.97
N LEU A 480 -24.82 -10.65 -15.19
CA LEU A 480 -26.06 -10.97 -15.90
C LEU A 480 -26.48 -12.42 -15.62
N ALA A 481 -27.63 -12.59 -14.98
CA ALA A 481 -28.24 -13.90 -14.75
C ALA A 481 -28.64 -14.56 -16.09
N PRO A 482 -28.84 -15.90 -16.14
CA PRO A 482 -29.24 -16.61 -17.36
C PRO A 482 -30.52 -16.08 -18.04
N HIS A 483 -31.36 -15.35 -17.30
CA HIS A 483 -32.59 -14.73 -17.79
C HIS A 483 -32.42 -13.27 -18.24
N GLY A 484 -31.20 -12.72 -18.18
CA GLY A 484 -30.86 -11.36 -18.58
C GLY A 484 -30.96 -10.30 -17.47
N ASP A 485 -31.38 -10.69 -16.26
CA ASP A 485 -31.47 -9.78 -15.12
C ASP A 485 -30.10 -9.47 -14.51
N LYS A 486 -29.88 -8.20 -14.14
CA LYS A 486 -28.63 -7.75 -13.51
C LYS A 486 -28.69 -8.00 -11.99
N HIS A 487 -27.83 -8.88 -11.49
CA HIS A 487 -27.75 -9.26 -10.07
C HIS A 487 -26.44 -8.75 -9.46
N ASN A 488 -26.45 -8.34 -8.20
CA ASN A 488 -25.25 -8.03 -7.43
C ASN A 488 -24.65 -9.33 -6.86
N LEU A 489 -23.34 -9.50 -6.99
CA LEU A 489 -22.70 -10.77 -6.64
C LEU A 489 -22.78 -11.10 -5.15
N ILE A 490 -22.62 -10.10 -4.28
CA ILE A 490 -22.60 -10.31 -2.82
C ILE A 490 -24.02 -10.33 -2.27
N GLU A 491 -24.81 -9.32 -2.63
CA GLU A 491 -26.16 -9.10 -2.11
C GLU A 491 -27.12 -10.25 -2.46
N ASN A 492 -27.04 -10.79 -3.68
CA ASN A 492 -27.91 -11.90 -4.09
C ASN A 492 -27.44 -13.28 -3.58
N HIS A 493 -26.24 -13.40 -3.02
CA HIS A 493 -25.63 -14.70 -2.61
C HIS A 493 -25.11 -14.71 -1.16
N LEU A 494 -25.71 -13.91 -0.27
CA LEU A 494 -25.37 -13.85 1.16
C LEU A 494 -25.33 -15.22 1.87
N PRO A 495 -26.27 -16.16 1.64
CA PRO A 495 -26.20 -17.47 2.29
C PRO A 495 -24.93 -18.25 1.92
N LEU A 496 -24.52 -18.17 0.65
CA LEU A 496 -23.31 -18.82 0.16
C LEU A 496 -22.05 -18.14 0.72
N LEU A 497 -22.04 -16.81 0.77
CA LEU A 497 -20.98 -16.03 1.42
C LEU A 497 -20.83 -16.45 2.89
N ALA A 498 -21.93 -16.58 3.64
CA ALA A 498 -21.89 -17.00 5.04
C ALA A 498 -21.29 -18.39 5.21
N VAL A 499 -21.62 -19.35 4.34
CA VAL A 499 -21.03 -20.71 4.36
C VAL A 499 -19.53 -20.68 4.09
N ILE A 500 -19.08 -19.91 3.09
CA ILE A 500 -17.65 -19.79 2.74
C ILE A 500 -16.88 -19.14 3.91
N ILE A 501 -17.41 -18.07 4.49
CA ILE A 501 -16.80 -17.40 5.65
C ILE A 501 -16.75 -18.34 6.85
N GLU A 502 -17.80 -19.12 7.11
CA GLU A 502 -17.82 -20.13 8.19
C GLU A 502 -16.71 -21.16 7.99
N GLN A 503 -16.56 -21.70 6.78
CA GLN A 503 -15.50 -22.65 6.45
C GLN A 503 -14.10 -22.05 6.64
N ARG A 504 -13.86 -20.83 6.15
CA ARG A 504 -12.53 -20.18 6.23
C ARG A 504 -12.18 -19.70 7.63
N ALA A 505 -13.11 -19.04 8.32
CA ALA A 505 -12.86 -18.39 9.61
C ALA A 505 -12.95 -19.34 10.81
N THR A 506 -13.48 -20.56 10.64
CA THR A 506 -13.63 -21.53 11.74
C THR A 506 -13.07 -22.91 11.45
N LEU A 507 -13.45 -23.53 10.31
CA LEU A 507 -13.11 -24.94 10.04
C LEU A 507 -11.69 -25.13 9.50
N ASN A 508 -11.24 -24.19 8.65
CA ASN A 508 -9.95 -24.29 7.96
C ASN A 508 -8.83 -23.51 8.67
N ARG A 509 -9.14 -22.83 9.77
CA ARG A 509 -8.19 -22.01 10.52
C ARG A 509 -7.19 -22.90 11.27
N LYS A 510 -5.89 -22.65 11.12
CA LYS A 510 -4.85 -23.42 11.82
C LYS A 510 -4.64 -22.88 13.25
N ALA A 511 -4.11 -23.75 14.12
CA ALA A 511 -3.63 -23.32 15.42
C ALA A 511 -2.55 -22.24 15.25
N PHE A 512 -2.57 -21.20 16.08
CA PHE A 512 -1.64 -20.08 16.07
C PHE A 512 -1.71 -19.15 14.84
N GLU A 513 -2.69 -19.30 13.94
CA GLU A 513 -2.92 -18.33 12.86
C GLU A 513 -3.53 -17.03 13.40
N PRO A 514 -3.20 -15.87 12.77
CA PRO A 514 -3.77 -14.58 13.13
C PRO A 514 -5.31 -14.58 13.12
N ILE A 515 -5.93 -13.56 13.71
CA ILE A 515 -7.40 -13.43 13.66
C ILE A 515 -7.87 -13.42 12.21
N PRO A 516 -9.04 -14.01 11.89
CA PRO A 516 -9.57 -14.07 10.53
C PRO A 516 -10.15 -12.70 10.13
N LEU A 517 -9.29 -11.67 10.15
CA LEU A 517 -9.65 -10.27 9.98
C LEU A 517 -10.20 -10.02 8.58
N GLY A 518 -9.65 -10.66 7.54
CA GLY A 518 -10.16 -10.51 6.18
C GLY A 518 -11.57 -11.07 6.02
N GLU A 519 -11.83 -12.24 6.61
CA GLU A 519 -13.15 -12.85 6.66
C GLU A 519 -14.16 -11.99 7.45
N TRP A 520 -13.73 -11.37 8.55
CA TRP A 520 -14.57 -10.42 9.29
C TRP A 520 -14.85 -9.17 8.48
N ILE A 521 -13.84 -8.59 7.83
CA ILE A 521 -13.97 -7.39 6.99
C ILE A 521 -15.02 -7.60 5.89
N ILE A 522 -14.94 -8.70 5.13
CA ILE A 522 -15.92 -8.94 4.06
C ILE A 522 -17.32 -9.24 4.60
N ALA A 523 -17.44 -9.91 5.76
CA ALA A 523 -18.73 -10.10 6.42
C ALA A 523 -19.36 -8.76 6.80
N PHE A 524 -18.58 -7.84 7.38
CA PHE A 524 -19.06 -6.48 7.71
C PHE A 524 -19.46 -5.68 6.47
N TRP A 525 -18.69 -5.75 5.37
CA TRP A 525 -19.07 -5.10 4.11
C TRP A 525 -20.40 -5.61 3.56
N ALA A 526 -20.66 -6.91 3.69
CA ALA A 526 -21.92 -7.52 3.27
C ALA A 526 -23.09 -7.09 4.18
N ILE A 527 -22.89 -7.02 5.51
CA ILE A 527 -23.90 -6.49 6.45
C ILE A 527 -24.26 -5.04 6.08
N GLU A 528 -23.25 -4.18 5.89
CA GLU A 528 -23.46 -2.78 5.53
C GLU A 528 -24.25 -2.62 4.22
N LEU A 529 -23.90 -3.41 3.19
CA LEU A 529 -24.58 -3.37 1.89
C LEU A 529 -26.07 -3.69 2.00
N THR A 530 -26.43 -4.69 2.82
CA THR A 530 -27.82 -5.10 3.00
C THR A 530 -28.67 -4.08 3.76
N GLN A 531 -28.08 -3.33 4.68
CA GLN A 531 -28.80 -2.31 5.46
C GLN A 531 -29.17 -1.08 4.62
N THR A 532 -28.40 -0.79 3.57
CA THR A 532 -28.68 0.32 2.64
C THR A 532 -29.85 0.06 1.68
N ASN A 533 -30.18 -1.20 1.37
CA ASN A 533 -31.20 -1.57 0.40
C ASN A 533 -32.44 -2.15 1.10
N GLN A 534 -33.48 -1.32 1.29
CA GLN A 534 -34.71 -1.68 2.02
C GLN A 534 -35.58 -2.79 1.37
N ASN A 535 -35.19 -3.31 0.20
CA ASN A 535 -35.91 -4.35 -0.54
C ASN A 535 -34.97 -5.52 -0.80
N LEU A 536 -34.89 -6.49 0.11
CA LEU A 536 -34.50 -7.85 -0.25
C LEU A 536 -35.12 -8.86 0.69
N GLU A 537 -35.69 -9.88 0.07
CA GLU A 537 -36.20 -11.06 0.72
C GLU A 537 -35.10 -11.69 1.60
N SER A 538 -35.48 -12.07 2.82
CA SER A 538 -34.76 -12.85 3.83
C SER A 538 -33.84 -12.11 4.82
N ASN A 539 -34.47 -11.56 5.86
CA ASN A 539 -33.89 -11.33 7.20
C ASN A 539 -33.14 -12.59 7.74
N GLU A 540 -33.42 -13.78 7.21
CA GLU A 540 -32.77 -15.04 7.56
C GLU A 540 -31.33 -15.18 7.05
N ALA A 541 -31.03 -14.72 5.82
CA ALA A 541 -29.67 -14.80 5.26
C ALA A 541 -28.70 -13.88 6.03
N LEU A 542 -29.14 -12.64 6.32
CA LEU A 542 -28.39 -11.70 7.15
C LEU A 542 -28.16 -12.24 8.57
N LYS A 543 -29.18 -12.86 9.18
CA LYS A 543 -29.04 -13.51 10.49
C LYS A 543 -27.98 -14.61 10.49
N LYS A 544 -27.97 -15.47 9.47
CA LYS A 544 -26.97 -16.53 9.36
C LYS A 544 -25.55 -15.96 9.22
N LEU A 545 -25.35 -14.88 8.46
CA LEU A 545 -24.06 -14.20 8.36
C LEU A 545 -23.60 -13.61 9.71
N CYS A 546 -24.50 -12.93 10.43
CA CYS A 546 -24.23 -12.40 11.77
C CYS A 546 -23.91 -13.52 12.77
N GLU A 547 -24.61 -14.65 12.70
CA GLU A 547 -24.33 -15.85 13.51
C GLU A 547 -22.94 -16.42 13.26
N VAL A 548 -22.52 -16.50 12.00
CA VAL A 548 -21.17 -16.96 11.62
C VAL A 548 -20.11 -16.01 12.18
N LEU A 549 -20.31 -14.70 12.07
CA LEU A 549 -19.36 -13.70 12.56
C LEU A 549 -19.20 -13.77 14.09
N ILE A 550 -20.31 -13.82 14.84
CA ILE A 550 -20.26 -13.99 16.30
C ILE A 550 -19.59 -15.33 16.66
N SER A 551 -19.93 -16.41 15.97
CA SER A 551 -19.37 -17.73 16.26
C SER A 551 -17.87 -17.76 16.03
N SER A 552 -17.39 -17.13 14.94
CA SER A 552 -15.96 -16.96 14.67
C SER A 552 -15.26 -16.10 15.73
N TYR A 553 -15.88 -15.00 16.16
CA TYR A 553 -15.37 -14.16 17.26
C TYR A 553 -15.26 -14.94 18.58
N LEU A 554 -16.32 -15.64 18.99
CA LEU A 554 -16.34 -16.43 20.22
C LEU A 554 -15.34 -17.59 20.17
N ASN A 555 -15.19 -18.24 19.01
CA ASN A 555 -14.18 -19.28 18.81
C ASN A 555 -12.76 -18.70 18.93
N THR A 556 -12.51 -17.50 18.40
CA THR A 556 -11.22 -16.80 18.54
C THR A 556 -10.90 -16.50 20.00
N LEU A 557 -11.87 -16.05 20.79
CA LEU A 557 -11.67 -15.87 22.24
C LEU A 557 -11.32 -17.19 22.92
N LYS A 558 -12.06 -18.27 22.60
CA LYS A 558 -11.80 -19.60 23.16
C LYS A 558 -10.41 -20.13 22.80
N GLU A 559 -9.97 -19.97 21.56
CA GLU A 559 -8.65 -20.41 21.10
C GLU A 559 -7.52 -19.69 21.83
N ARG A 560 -7.70 -18.39 22.14
CA ARG A 560 -6.76 -17.64 22.97
C ARG A 560 -6.73 -18.17 24.40
N LEU A 561 -7.89 -18.41 25.00
CA LEU A 561 -7.96 -18.98 26.35
C LEU A 561 -7.33 -20.38 26.43
N ASP A 562 -7.50 -21.21 25.40
CA ASP A 562 -6.89 -22.53 25.26
C ASP A 562 -5.36 -22.49 25.04
N GLY A 563 -4.77 -21.31 24.84
CA GLY A 563 -3.34 -21.13 24.61
C GLY A 563 -2.87 -21.44 23.19
N ARG A 564 -3.77 -21.47 22.20
CA ARG A 564 -3.44 -21.76 20.79
C ARG A 564 -3.08 -20.51 19.98
N TRP A 565 -2.53 -19.49 20.64
CA TRP A 565 -2.21 -18.18 20.08
C TRP A 565 -0.88 -17.68 20.63
N TYR A 566 -0.13 -16.89 19.83
CA TYR A 566 1.07 -16.19 20.30
C TYR A 566 0.68 -14.79 20.78
N GLY A 567 0.74 -14.59 22.09
CA GLY A 567 0.25 -13.39 22.78
C GLY A 567 0.69 -12.04 22.20
N GLY A 568 -0.25 -11.08 22.23
CA GLY A 568 -0.11 -9.72 21.72
C GLY A 568 -1.47 -9.06 21.44
N ASP A 569 -1.46 -7.75 21.24
CA ASP A 569 -2.66 -6.99 20.83
C ASP A 569 -2.90 -7.11 19.32
N ASP A 570 -4.17 -7.19 18.94
CA ASP A 570 -4.60 -7.17 17.53
C ASP A 570 -4.42 -5.79 16.89
N PRO A 571 -4.28 -5.71 15.55
CA PRO A 571 -4.15 -4.43 14.85
C PRO A 571 -5.28 -3.42 15.16
N LEU A 572 -5.00 -2.14 14.97
CA LEU A 572 -6.00 -1.06 15.12
C LEU A 572 -7.20 -1.23 14.18
N ALA A 573 -7.03 -1.91 13.06
CA ALA A 573 -8.11 -2.24 12.12
C ALA A 573 -9.31 -2.96 12.76
N VAL A 574 -9.12 -3.72 13.85
CA VAL A 574 -10.22 -4.35 14.60
C VAL A 574 -11.16 -3.30 15.20
N ASP A 575 -10.62 -2.13 15.57
CA ASP A 575 -11.38 -1.03 16.15
C ASP A 575 -12.15 -0.23 15.08
N GLU A 576 -11.86 -0.40 13.79
CA GLU A 576 -12.62 0.24 12.70
C GLU A 576 -13.83 -0.57 12.26
N LEU A 577 -13.95 -1.82 12.71
CA LEU A 577 -15.06 -2.68 12.32
C LEU A 577 -16.37 -2.19 12.95
N PRO A 578 -17.50 -2.18 12.22
CA PRO A 578 -18.76 -1.61 12.69
C PRO A 578 -19.51 -2.57 13.64
N TRP A 579 -18.92 -2.90 14.79
CA TRP A 579 -19.48 -3.82 15.79
C TRP A 579 -20.88 -3.43 16.28
N GLY A 580 -21.19 -2.13 16.31
CA GLY A 580 -22.53 -1.63 16.67
C GLY A 580 -23.62 -2.09 15.69
N GLN A 581 -23.32 -2.13 14.39
CA GLN A 581 -24.28 -2.61 13.39
C GLN A 581 -24.54 -4.11 13.54
N LEU A 582 -23.49 -4.89 13.81
CA LEU A 582 -23.64 -6.31 14.13
C LEU A 582 -24.57 -6.47 15.33
N HIS A 583 -24.32 -5.75 16.43
CA HIS A 583 -25.14 -5.79 17.64
C HIS A 583 -26.62 -5.56 17.36
N GLU A 584 -26.96 -4.57 16.52
CA GLU A 584 -28.34 -4.28 16.12
C GLU A 584 -29.03 -5.47 15.43
N CYS A 585 -28.31 -6.24 14.62
CA CYS A 585 -28.84 -7.41 13.92
C CYS A 585 -29.05 -8.66 14.80
N LEU A 586 -28.51 -8.68 16.02
CA LEU A 586 -28.56 -9.85 16.91
C LEU A 586 -29.86 -9.96 17.70
N THR A 587 -30.27 -11.20 18.00
CA THR A 587 -31.32 -11.47 18.99
C THR A 587 -30.85 -11.14 20.41
N LYS A 588 -31.79 -10.88 21.33
CA LYS A 588 -31.47 -10.59 22.75
C LYS A 588 -30.59 -11.66 23.40
N GLY A 589 -30.86 -12.94 23.11
CA GLY A 589 -30.05 -14.05 23.63
C GLY A 589 -28.62 -14.09 23.08
N GLN A 590 -28.45 -13.77 21.78
CA GLN A 590 -27.12 -13.66 21.15
C GLN A 590 -26.33 -12.47 21.69
N ARG A 591 -26.99 -11.32 21.89
CA ARG A 591 -26.36 -10.12 22.51
C ARG A 591 -25.85 -10.44 23.91
N ALA A 592 -26.69 -11.05 24.76
CA ALA A 592 -26.30 -11.45 26.10
C ALA A 592 -25.11 -12.42 26.08
N LYS A 593 -25.16 -13.47 25.24
CA LYS A 593 -24.06 -14.42 25.09
C LYS A 593 -22.75 -13.75 24.63
N TRP A 594 -22.84 -12.71 23.81
CA TRP A 594 -21.66 -12.00 23.31
C TRP A 594 -21.11 -11.00 24.33
N ILE A 595 -21.96 -10.23 25.00
CA ILE A 595 -21.55 -9.29 26.05
C ILE A 595 -20.91 -10.06 27.20
N PHE A 596 -21.55 -11.13 27.68
CA PHE A 596 -21.07 -11.95 28.80
C PHE A 596 -20.17 -13.12 28.34
N ALA A 597 -19.42 -12.95 27.24
CA ALA A 597 -18.67 -14.04 26.61
C ALA A 597 -17.62 -14.68 27.53
N LEU A 598 -17.10 -13.91 28.50
CA LEU A 598 -16.08 -14.35 29.47
C LEU A 598 -16.66 -14.62 30.87
N GLU A 599 -17.99 -14.60 31.05
CA GLU A 599 -18.63 -14.86 32.34
C GLU A 599 -18.31 -16.26 32.86
N THR A 600 -18.33 -17.26 31.96
CA THR A 600 -18.07 -18.68 32.30
C THR A 600 -16.59 -19.04 32.43
N CYS A 601 -15.66 -18.11 32.13
CA CYS A 601 -14.24 -18.33 32.32
C CYS A 601 -13.90 -18.43 33.82
N ASP A 602 -12.93 -19.24 34.20
CA ASP A 602 -12.45 -19.20 35.59
C ASP A 602 -11.72 -17.88 35.87
N ASP A 603 -11.78 -17.41 37.12
CA ASP A 603 -11.02 -16.25 37.56
C ASP A 603 -9.51 -16.48 37.41
N ARG A 604 -8.73 -15.40 37.30
CA ARG A 604 -7.29 -15.48 37.12
C ARG A 604 -6.62 -16.29 38.25
N GLU A 605 -5.94 -17.37 37.89
CA GLU A 605 -5.14 -18.16 38.82
C GLU A 605 -3.92 -17.37 39.34
N LYS A 606 -3.56 -17.56 40.62
CA LYS A 606 -2.33 -17.01 41.18
C LYS A 606 -1.13 -17.81 40.64
N ASN A 607 -0.23 -17.14 39.90
CA ASN A 607 1.00 -17.68 39.28
C ASN A 607 0.80 -18.39 37.92
N LEU A 608 0.14 -17.73 36.98
CA LEU A 608 0.12 -18.18 35.58
C LEU A 608 1.51 -18.12 34.94
N SER A 609 1.82 -19.04 34.02
CA SER A 609 3.02 -18.93 33.18
C SER A 609 2.93 -17.70 32.27
N ALA A 610 4.07 -17.21 31.81
CA ALA A 610 4.16 -16.05 30.91
C ALA A 610 3.23 -16.17 29.70
N GLU A 611 3.27 -17.34 29.07
CA GLU A 611 2.52 -17.66 27.87
C GLU A 611 1.02 -17.70 28.12
N ARG A 612 0.58 -18.40 29.18
CA ARG A 612 -0.84 -18.47 29.55
C ARG A 612 -1.38 -17.11 29.96
N SER A 613 -0.60 -16.32 30.68
CA SER A 613 -0.99 -14.96 31.05
C SER A 613 -1.12 -14.05 29.83
N SER A 614 -0.17 -14.11 28.90
CA SER A 614 -0.20 -13.31 27.67
C SER A 614 -1.42 -13.65 26.81
N ASN A 615 -1.77 -14.94 26.72
CA ASN A 615 -2.92 -15.42 25.98
C ASN A 615 -4.27 -15.03 26.62
N LEU A 616 -4.38 -15.16 27.95
CA LEU A 616 -5.54 -14.67 28.70
C LEU A 616 -5.72 -13.16 28.53
N ASN A 617 -4.64 -12.39 28.69
CA ASN A 617 -4.67 -10.94 28.51
C ASN A 617 -5.06 -10.56 27.08
N SER A 618 -4.54 -11.26 26.07
CA SER A 618 -4.91 -11.02 24.67
C SER A 618 -6.40 -11.27 24.40
N ALA A 619 -7.01 -12.30 25.02
CA ALA A 619 -8.44 -12.55 24.92
C ALA A 619 -9.28 -11.45 25.61
N VAL A 620 -8.92 -11.12 26.85
CA VAL A 620 -9.63 -10.11 27.66
C VAL A 620 -9.52 -8.73 27.02
N ARG A 621 -8.33 -8.34 26.53
CA ARG A 621 -8.10 -7.03 25.89
C ARG A 621 -8.88 -6.89 24.59
N LEU A 622 -8.93 -7.94 23.75
CA LEU A 622 -9.79 -7.94 22.56
C LEU A 622 -11.26 -7.72 22.93
N HIS A 623 -11.75 -8.42 23.96
CA HIS A 623 -13.14 -8.28 24.37
C HIS A 623 -13.46 -6.92 25.00
N LEU A 624 -12.58 -6.39 25.85
CA LEU A 624 -12.71 -5.05 26.42
C LEU A 624 -12.76 -3.97 25.33
N ARG A 625 -11.95 -4.07 24.28
CA ARG A 625 -12.00 -3.15 23.13
C ARG A 625 -13.37 -3.16 22.48
N VAL A 626 -13.90 -4.34 22.16
CA VAL A 626 -15.24 -4.49 21.56
C VAL A 626 -16.33 -3.94 22.48
N LEU A 627 -16.29 -4.23 23.78
CA LEU A 627 -17.27 -3.72 24.75
C LEU A 627 -17.24 -2.19 24.85
N LEU A 628 -16.05 -1.57 24.91
CA LEU A 628 -15.92 -0.12 24.94
C LEU A 628 -16.52 0.52 23.67
N GLN A 629 -16.31 -0.09 22.51
CA GLN A 629 -16.92 0.38 21.27
C GLN A 629 -18.44 0.24 21.27
N LEU A 630 -18.95 -0.92 21.67
CA LEU A 630 -20.39 -1.13 21.81
C LEU A 630 -21.00 -0.13 22.80
N PHE A 631 -20.32 0.20 23.91
CA PHE A 631 -20.77 1.19 24.87
C PHE A 631 -20.92 2.58 24.25
N THR A 632 -19.97 3.01 23.41
CA THR A 632 -20.04 4.32 22.73
C THR A 632 -21.17 4.42 21.70
N VAL A 633 -21.57 3.30 21.09
CA VAL A 633 -22.60 3.27 20.03
C VAL A 633 -23.99 2.95 20.58
N ALA A 634 -24.08 2.27 21.73
CA ALA A 634 -25.33 1.81 22.32
C ALA A 634 -26.26 2.99 22.66
N ARG A 635 -27.47 2.97 22.10
CA ARG A 635 -28.50 4.00 22.33
C ARG A 635 -29.48 3.62 23.43
N ASP A 636 -29.61 2.32 23.73
CA ASP A 636 -30.55 1.83 24.73
C ASP A 636 -29.88 1.70 26.11
N SER A 637 -30.58 2.17 27.13
CA SER A 637 -30.05 2.21 28.51
C SER A 637 -29.80 0.83 29.09
N GLN A 638 -30.58 -0.19 28.69
CA GLN A 638 -30.39 -1.56 29.17
C GLN A 638 -29.07 -2.15 28.69
N THR A 639 -28.78 -2.09 27.39
CA THR A 639 -27.51 -2.58 26.83
C THR A 639 -26.32 -1.81 27.42
N ARG A 640 -26.45 -0.49 27.59
CA ARG A 640 -25.40 0.30 28.27
C ARG A 640 -25.15 -0.20 29.69
N ASN A 641 -26.20 -0.51 30.44
CA ASN A 641 -26.07 -1.06 31.79
C ASN A 641 -25.44 -2.47 31.80
N ASP A 642 -25.85 -3.34 30.88
CA ASP A 642 -25.30 -4.70 30.74
C ASP A 642 -23.79 -4.63 30.41
N ILE A 643 -23.40 -3.74 29.49
CA ILE A 643 -22.00 -3.53 29.13
C ILE A 643 -21.20 -2.92 30.29
N SER A 644 -21.70 -1.89 30.96
CA SER A 644 -21.02 -1.30 32.13
C SER A 644 -20.81 -2.33 33.24
N SER A 645 -21.82 -3.17 33.51
CA SER A 645 -21.72 -4.26 34.49
C SER A 645 -20.62 -5.25 34.11
N GLU A 646 -20.56 -5.66 32.85
CA GLU A 646 -19.52 -6.58 32.39
C GLU A 646 -18.12 -5.95 32.38
N LEU A 647 -17.99 -4.69 31.97
CA LEU A 647 -16.74 -3.92 32.06
C LEU A 647 -16.18 -3.90 33.50
N ILE A 648 -17.05 -3.71 34.50
CA ILE A 648 -16.69 -3.77 35.93
C ILE A 648 -16.32 -5.20 36.34
N SER A 649 -17.09 -6.20 35.90
CA SER A 649 -16.84 -7.63 36.15
C SER A 649 -15.47 -8.08 35.63
N LEU A 650 -15.15 -7.76 34.39
CA LEU A 650 -13.85 -8.08 33.77
C LEU A 650 -12.70 -7.35 34.45
N THR A 651 -12.91 -6.10 34.85
CA THR A 651 -11.90 -5.34 35.62
C THR A 651 -11.61 -6.03 36.95
N ARG A 652 -12.64 -6.52 37.66
CA ARG A 652 -12.50 -7.26 38.92
C ARG A 652 -11.72 -8.57 38.76
N ARG A 653 -12.01 -9.32 37.69
CA ARG A 653 -11.51 -10.70 37.52
C ARG A 653 -10.16 -10.76 36.80
N PHE A 654 -9.93 -9.86 35.84
CA PHE A 654 -8.81 -9.93 34.90
C PHE A 654 -8.06 -8.60 34.72
N GLY A 655 -8.59 -7.49 35.25
CA GLY A 655 -8.04 -6.15 35.04
C GLY A 655 -6.61 -6.01 35.54
N PHE A 656 -6.38 -6.20 36.83
CA PHE A 656 -5.08 -6.01 37.47
C PHE A 656 -4.58 -7.27 38.19
N ALA A 657 -3.26 -7.47 38.22
CA ALA A 657 -2.62 -8.60 38.88
C ALA A 657 -1.26 -8.24 39.49
N HIS A 658 -0.89 -8.92 40.57
CA HIS A 658 0.37 -8.75 41.31
C HIS A 658 1.57 -9.51 40.71
N ASP A 659 1.37 -10.42 39.75
CA ASP A 659 2.42 -11.27 39.19
C ASP A 659 3.24 -10.56 38.09
N HIS A 660 4.46 -11.06 37.84
CA HIS A 660 5.38 -10.55 36.81
C HIS A 660 4.81 -10.59 35.38
N TYR A 661 3.68 -11.29 35.17
CA TYR A 661 3.00 -11.42 33.88
C TYR A 661 1.65 -10.68 33.82
N SER A 662 1.47 -9.66 34.68
CA SER A 662 0.61 -8.46 34.58
C SER A 662 -0.78 -8.57 33.95
N GLY A 663 -1.84 -8.16 34.66
CA GLY A 663 -3.26 -8.19 34.22
C GLY A 663 -3.58 -7.40 32.94
N ALA A 664 -4.79 -7.61 32.39
CA ALA A 664 -5.18 -7.09 31.08
C ALA A 664 -5.12 -5.56 30.95
N LEU A 665 -5.26 -4.82 32.06
CA LEU A 665 -5.23 -3.36 32.15
C LEU A 665 -3.95 -2.82 32.81
N ASN A 666 -2.96 -3.67 33.09
CA ASN A 666 -1.70 -3.24 33.70
C ASN A 666 -0.88 -2.35 32.77
N TYR A 667 -0.04 -1.52 33.41
CA TYR A 667 0.86 -0.55 32.78
C TYR A 667 1.71 -1.10 31.64
N SER A 668 2.30 -2.28 31.82
CA SER A 668 3.22 -2.93 30.87
C SER A 668 2.54 -3.29 29.54
N ASN A 669 1.25 -3.64 29.57
CA ASN A 669 0.51 -3.99 28.36
C ASN A 669 0.16 -2.73 27.57
N ASP A 670 -0.30 -1.68 28.25
CA ASP A 670 -0.65 -0.40 27.60
C ASP A 670 0.59 0.39 27.17
N ASN A 671 1.74 0.28 27.82
CA ASN A 671 2.95 1.02 27.45
C ASN A 671 4.01 0.17 26.75
N SER A 672 3.60 -0.92 26.11
CA SER A 672 4.48 -1.75 25.29
C SER A 672 4.86 -1.03 23.99
N ASP A 673 6.14 -1.05 23.63
CA ASP A 673 6.63 -0.56 22.32
C ASP A 673 6.01 -1.32 21.13
N TYR A 674 5.49 -2.53 21.37
CA TYR A 674 4.90 -3.40 20.36
C TYR A 674 3.38 -3.26 20.22
N SER A 675 2.72 -2.42 21.02
CA SER A 675 1.28 -2.18 20.94
C SER A 675 0.94 -0.68 20.84
N PRO A 676 0.17 -0.25 19.83
CA PRO A 676 -0.36 1.13 19.78
C PRO A 676 -1.56 1.35 20.71
N ILE A 677 -2.04 0.32 21.41
CA ILE A 677 -3.31 0.35 22.14
C ILE A 677 -3.08 0.88 23.55
N ARG A 678 -3.94 1.82 23.98
CA ARG A 678 -3.99 2.38 25.33
C ARG A 678 -5.38 2.15 25.90
N LEU A 679 -5.62 0.96 26.44
CA LEU A 679 -6.95 0.48 26.79
C LEU A 679 -7.49 1.10 28.09
N TRP A 680 -6.64 1.22 29.12
CA TRP A 680 -7.04 1.78 30.41
C TRP A 680 -7.45 3.26 30.33
N PRO A 681 -6.71 4.14 29.62
CA PRO A 681 -7.16 5.52 29.39
C PRO A 681 -8.53 5.61 28.71
N THR A 682 -8.77 4.81 27.65
CA THR A 682 -10.07 4.76 26.96
C THR A 682 -11.19 4.27 27.89
N PHE A 683 -10.91 3.29 28.74
CA PHE A 683 -11.84 2.85 29.77
C PHE A 683 -12.19 3.98 30.74
N CYS A 684 -11.19 4.71 31.24
CA CYS A 684 -11.40 5.84 32.16
C CYS A 684 -12.26 6.95 31.54
N GLU A 685 -12.16 7.16 30.22
CA GLU A 685 -13.02 8.11 29.51
C GLU A 685 -14.48 7.65 29.50
N ALA A 686 -14.73 6.36 29.21
CA ALA A 686 -16.07 5.77 29.21
C ALA A 686 -16.74 5.80 30.60
N VAL A 687 -15.96 5.70 31.68
CA VAL A 687 -16.44 5.77 33.08
C VAL A 687 -17.15 7.09 33.39
N ASN A 688 -16.85 8.18 32.67
CA ASN A 688 -17.58 9.44 32.85
C ASN A 688 -19.07 9.32 32.53
N GLU A 689 -19.46 8.37 31.67
CA GLU A 689 -20.86 8.13 31.30
C GLU A 689 -21.53 7.06 32.17
N PHE A 690 -20.84 6.52 33.18
CA PHE A 690 -21.44 5.57 34.13
C PHE A 690 -22.40 6.30 35.08
N ASN A 691 -23.46 5.61 35.49
CA ASN A 691 -24.30 6.11 36.58
C ASN A 691 -23.58 6.00 37.94
N ASP A 692 -24.12 6.62 38.98
CA ASP A 692 -23.43 6.72 40.27
C ASP A 692 -23.26 5.36 40.97
N ASP A 693 -24.23 4.45 40.82
CA ASP A 693 -24.14 3.09 41.36
C ASP A 693 -23.01 2.30 40.68
N GLN A 694 -22.94 2.34 39.35
CA GLN A 694 -21.87 1.71 38.56
C GLN A 694 -20.50 2.29 38.89
N PHE A 695 -20.42 3.61 39.06
CA PHE A 695 -19.17 4.28 39.44
C PHE A 695 -18.72 3.82 40.83
N TYR A 696 -19.64 3.74 41.79
CA TYR A 696 -19.35 3.24 43.14
C TYR A 696 -18.90 1.76 43.14
N ASP A 697 -19.56 0.91 42.34
CA ASP A 697 -19.18 -0.49 42.16
C ASP A 697 -17.78 -0.63 41.57
N LEU A 698 -17.44 0.19 40.56
CA LEU A 698 -16.10 0.26 40.00
C LEU A 698 -15.08 0.67 41.05
N LEU A 699 -15.35 1.72 41.84
CA LEU A 699 -14.45 2.15 42.90
C LEU A 699 -14.22 1.07 43.96
N THR A 700 -15.25 0.28 44.28
CA THR A 700 -15.13 -0.87 45.18
C THR A 700 -14.19 -1.94 44.60
N VAL A 701 -14.24 -2.15 43.28
CA VAL A 701 -13.32 -3.05 42.56
C VAL A 701 -11.88 -2.52 42.55
N LEU A 702 -11.69 -1.20 42.43
CA LEU A 702 -10.39 -0.57 42.34
C LEU A 702 -9.75 -0.25 43.71
N ALA A 703 -10.50 -0.33 44.81
CA ALA A 703 -10.01 -0.05 46.16
C ALA A 703 -8.84 -0.95 46.63
N PRO A 704 -8.77 -2.27 46.33
CA PRO A 704 -7.70 -3.14 46.81
C PRO A 704 -6.33 -2.87 46.17
N ALA A 705 -5.25 -3.18 46.92
CA ALA A 705 -3.83 -3.01 46.54
C ALA A 705 -3.40 -3.66 45.20
N ILE A 706 -4.22 -4.56 44.65
CA ILE A 706 -3.99 -5.17 43.33
C ILE A 706 -4.06 -4.16 42.19
N THR A 707 -4.87 -3.11 42.35
CA THR A 707 -4.95 -2.01 41.39
C THR A 707 -3.79 -1.05 41.63
N PRO A 708 -2.91 -0.83 40.62
CA PRO A 708 -1.76 0.06 40.77
C PRO A 708 -2.17 1.51 40.99
N LEU A 709 -1.37 2.26 41.76
CA LEU A 709 -1.55 3.71 41.90
C LEU A 709 -1.49 4.46 40.55
N SER A 710 -0.69 3.98 39.59
CA SER A 710 -0.60 4.54 38.23
C SER A 710 -1.98 4.56 37.53
N ALA A 711 -2.75 3.48 37.70
CA ALA A 711 -4.08 3.34 37.15
C ALA A 711 -5.09 4.28 37.83
N LEU A 712 -5.05 4.39 39.17
CA LEU A 712 -5.90 5.31 39.95
C LEU A 712 -5.64 6.78 39.61
N PHE A 713 -4.37 7.19 39.48
CA PHE A 713 -4.05 8.55 39.04
C PHE A 713 -4.51 8.84 37.61
N THR A 714 -4.43 7.85 36.72
CA THR A 714 -4.95 8.00 35.36
C THR A 714 -6.47 8.17 35.36
N LEU A 715 -7.19 7.43 36.20
CA LEU A 715 -8.63 7.61 36.40
C LEU A 715 -8.94 9.00 36.97
N LEU A 716 -8.20 9.46 37.98
CA LEU A 716 -8.35 10.80 38.56
C LEU A 716 -8.22 11.91 37.50
N GLU A 717 -7.16 11.85 36.68
CA GLU A 717 -6.89 12.87 35.65
C GLU A 717 -7.95 12.88 34.54
N LYS A 718 -8.50 11.72 34.17
CA LYS A 718 -9.49 11.57 33.11
C LYS A 718 -10.94 11.77 33.57
N THR A 719 -11.21 11.72 34.88
CA THR A 719 -12.53 11.97 35.47
C THR A 719 -12.93 13.44 35.35
N ILE A 720 -14.14 13.71 34.84
CA ILE A 720 -14.66 15.07 34.65
C ILE A 720 -15.34 15.61 35.92
N PRO A 721 -16.29 14.89 36.56
CA PRO A 721 -17.05 15.43 37.69
C PRO A 721 -16.18 15.55 38.95
N GLU A 722 -16.17 16.73 39.58
CA GLU A 722 -15.31 17.01 40.74
C GLU A 722 -15.66 16.14 41.96
N GLN A 723 -16.95 15.90 42.18
CA GLN A 723 -17.42 15.00 43.26
C GLN A 723 -16.84 13.58 43.11
N ARG A 724 -16.69 13.08 41.87
CA ARG A 724 -16.10 11.76 41.60
C ARG A 724 -14.58 11.77 41.80
N LYS A 725 -13.91 12.89 41.50
CA LYS A 725 -12.48 13.05 41.81
C LYS A 725 -12.21 13.00 43.30
N GLU A 726 -13.03 13.67 44.12
CA GLU A 726 -12.91 13.61 45.59
C GLU A 726 -13.03 12.16 46.11
N GLN A 727 -13.92 11.36 45.53
CA GLN A 727 -14.08 9.94 45.87
C GLN A 727 -12.83 9.12 45.49
N ILE A 728 -12.24 9.35 44.30
CA ILE A 728 -11.00 8.70 43.87
C ILE A 728 -9.83 9.12 44.77
N GLU A 729 -9.70 10.41 45.09
CA GLU A 729 -8.67 10.92 45.99
C GLU A 729 -8.77 10.30 47.39
N SER A 730 -9.99 10.09 47.90
CA SER A 730 -10.21 9.42 49.18
C SER A 730 -9.63 8.00 49.18
N ILE A 731 -9.83 7.26 48.09
CA ILE A 731 -9.23 5.92 47.91
C ILE A 731 -7.71 6.02 47.86
N ILE A 732 -7.15 6.95 47.08
CA ILE A 732 -5.69 7.15 46.98
C ILE A 732 -5.08 7.50 48.35
N LYS A 733 -5.70 8.40 49.12
CA LYS A 733 -5.25 8.79 50.47
C LYS A 733 -5.39 7.64 51.47
N GLY A 734 -6.34 6.74 51.28
CA GLY A 734 -6.56 5.56 52.10
C GLY A 734 -5.63 4.37 51.80
N ARG A 735 -4.80 4.44 50.74
CA ARG A 735 -3.85 3.38 50.39
C ARG A 735 -2.65 3.34 51.35
N ASP A 736 -2.24 2.14 51.72
CA ASP A 736 -0.97 1.91 52.42
C ASP A 736 0.18 1.89 51.39
N ILE A 737 0.93 2.99 51.36
CA ILE A 737 2.02 3.21 50.39
C ILE A 737 3.13 2.15 50.56
N GLU A 738 3.34 1.60 51.75
CA GLU A 738 4.40 0.60 51.98
C GLU A 738 4.08 -0.76 51.34
N GLN A 739 2.80 -1.05 51.09
CA GLN A 739 2.36 -2.29 50.44
C GLN A 739 2.33 -2.17 48.90
N GLU A 740 2.48 -0.96 48.37
CA GLU A 740 2.51 -0.70 46.93
C GLU A 740 3.86 -1.11 46.33
N SER A 741 3.82 -2.03 45.37
CA SER A 741 5.02 -2.62 44.74
C SER A 741 4.95 -2.54 43.22
N PRO A 742 5.11 -1.33 42.63
CA PRO A 742 5.20 -1.17 41.18
C PRO A 742 6.38 -1.96 40.63
N ASN A 743 6.14 -2.73 39.57
CA ASN A 743 7.10 -3.69 39.05
C ASN A 743 8.17 -3.04 38.15
N TRP A 744 7.87 -1.89 37.54
CA TRP A 744 8.68 -1.28 36.47
C TRP A 744 9.05 0.17 36.79
N ILE A 745 10.33 0.55 36.59
CA ILE A 745 10.82 1.92 36.86
C ILE A 745 10.07 3.01 36.06
N PRO A 746 9.74 2.81 34.75
CA PRO A 746 8.94 3.79 34.01
C PRO A 746 7.57 4.05 34.64
N GLU A 747 6.90 3.01 35.15
CA GLU A 747 5.63 3.14 35.88
C GLU A 747 5.82 3.99 37.15
N ILE A 748 6.92 3.80 37.88
CA ILE A 748 7.24 4.61 39.06
C ILE A 748 7.43 6.08 38.69
N PHE A 749 8.13 6.37 37.59
CA PHE A 749 8.27 7.75 37.12
C PHE A 749 6.91 8.38 36.79
N GLU A 750 6.00 7.62 36.20
CA GLU A 750 4.66 8.09 35.90
C GLU A 750 3.84 8.33 37.18
N ILE A 751 3.91 7.42 38.16
CA ILE A 751 3.29 7.61 39.49
C ILE A 751 3.81 8.89 40.13
N VAL A 752 5.13 9.10 40.16
CA VAL A 752 5.76 10.28 40.76
C VAL A 752 5.28 11.56 40.08
N LEU A 753 5.23 11.58 38.75
CA LEU A 753 4.79 12.74 37.97
C LEU A 753 3.31 13.05 38.21
N LYS A 754 2.43 12.04 38.09
CA LYS A 754 0.99 12.21 38.29
C LYS A 754 0.66 12.56 39.74
N ALA A 755 1.28 11.90 40.71
CA ALA A 755 1.10 12.22 42.13
C ALA A 755 1.50 13.66 42.44
N ALA A 756 2.67 14.11 41.94
CA ALA A 756 3.10 15.48 42.13
C ALA A 756 2.13 16.48 41.48
N ASN A 757 1.69 16.22 40.25
CA ASN A 757 0.76 17.09 39.53
C ASN A 757 -0.62 17.21 40.19
N ASN A 758 -1.09 16.14 40.85
CA ASN A 758 -2.36 16.12 41.58
C ASN A 758 -2.20 16.48 43.08
N GLY A 759 -1.06 17.04 43.50
CA GLY A 759 -0.86 17.52 44.88
C GLY A 759 -0.51 16.47 45.93
N HIS A 760 -0.32 15.20 45.54
CA HIS A 760 0.09 14.09 46.41
C HIS A 760 1.62 14.01 46.54
N ILE A 761 2.25 15.07 47.06
CA ILE A 761 3.72 15.20 47.16
C ILE A 761 4.35 14.09 48.03
N ASP A 762 3.67 13.63 49.07
CA ASP A 762 4.19 12.60 49.98
C ASP A 762 4.34 11.25 49.28
N ILE A 763 3.37 10.88 48.42
CA ILE A 763 3.42 9.68 47.57
C ILE A 763 4.60 9.80 46.59
N ALA A 764 4.75 10.94 45.93
CA ALA A 764 5.85 11.18 45.00
C ALA A 764 7.23 11.05 45.68
N LYS A 765 7.40 11.62 46.88
CA LYS A 765 8.64 11.53 47.66
C LYS A 765 8.93 10.10 48.12
N HIS A 766 7.92 9.34 48.54
CA HIS A 766 8.09 7.95 48.95
C HIS A 766 8.68 7.10 47.82
N PHE A 767 8.06 7.13 46.63
CA PHE A 767 8.52 6.35 45.49
C PHE A 767 9.89 6.78 44.95
N LEU A 768 10.20 8.08 44.99
CA LEU A 768 11.54 8.56 44.64
C LEU A 768 12.61 8.04 45.59
N ASN A 769 12.33 8.02 46.90
CA ASN A 769 13.25 7.50 47.90
C ASN A 769 13.44 5.99 47.78
N SER A 770 12.39 5.23 47.46
CA SER A 770 12.49 3.77 47.31
C SER A 770 13.36 3.35 46.11
N ILE A 771 13.30 4.08 45.00
CA ILE A 771 14.12 3.79 43.81
C ILE A 771 15.53 4.37 43.86
N ARG A 772 15.79 5.40 44.69
CA ARG A 772 17.10 6.08 44.75
C ARG A 772 18.26 5.15 45.06
N ASN A 773 18.02 4.11 45.87
CA ASN A 773 19.04 3.15 46.30
C ASN A 773 19.01 1.82 45.52
N SER A 774 17.91 1.52 44.83
CA SER A 774 17.65 0.21 44.20
C SER A 774 17.73 0.24 42.67
N ALA A 775 17.60 1.41 42.04
CA ALA A 775 17.59 1.55 40.59
C ALA A 775 18.97 1.40 39.94
N HIS A 776 18.98 0.92 38.69
CA HIS A 776 20.19 0.80 37.88
C HIS A 776 20.83 2.18 37.59
N LYS A 777 22.15 2.22 37.39
CA LYS A 777 22.94 3.46 37.15
C LYS A 777 22.39 4.32 36.01
N THR A 778 21.77 3.71 35.00
CA THR A 778 21.16 4.40 33.85
C THR A 778 20.01 5.34 34.23
N HIS A 779 19.29 5.06 35.31
CA HIS A 779 18.15 5.87 35.76
C HIS A 779 18.52 6.91 36.83
N LYS A 780 19.74 6.87 37.37
CA LYS A 780 20.18 7.74 38.47
C LYS A 780 20.00 9.23 38.16
N ASN A 781 20.39 9.68 36.96
CA ASN A 781 20.23 11.07 36.56
C ASN A 781 18.75 11.49 36.54
N LYS A 782 17.86 10.61 36.06
CA LYS A 782 16.43 10.89 35.97
C LYS A 782 15.77 10.94 37.35
N ILE A 783 16.19 10.07 38.26
CA ILE A 783 15.71 10.05 39.65
C ILE A 783 16.07 11.36 40.34
N GLU A 784 17.34 11.77 40.31
CA GLU A 784 17.78 13.02 40.94
C GLU A 784 17.11 14.25 40.29
N GLU A 785 16.93 14.25 38.96
CA GLU A 785 16.16 15.28 38.26
C GLU A 785 14.72 15.39 38.79
N LEU A 786 14.02 14.26 38.95
CA LEU A 786 12.65 14.23 39.46
C LEU A 786 12.59 14.60 40.95
N THR A 787 13.57 14.19 41.77
CA THR A 787 13.66 14.57 43.19
C THR A 787 13.72 16.09 43.35
N ASP A 788 14.65 16.74 42.65
CA ASP A 788 14.79 18.19 42.72
C ASP A 788 13.53 18.92 42.17
N LYS A 789 12.91 18.39 41.10
CA LYS A 789 11.67 18.96 40.53
C LYS A 789 10.47 18.82 41.45
N VAL A 790 10.30 17.68 42.13
CA VAL A 790 9.22 17.46 43.11
C VAL A 790 9.41 18.38 44.32
N GLU A 791 10.64 18.60 44.78
CA GLU A 791 10.91 19.54 45.87
C GLU A 791 10.60 20.98 45.47
N LEU A 792 11.04 21.42 44.29
CA LEU A 792 10.67 22.73 43.73
C LEU A 792 9.16 22.92 43.59
N LYS A 793 8.45 21.88 43.12
CA LYS A 793 6.99 21.90 42.99
C LYS A 793 6.31 21.97 44.36
N SER A 794 6.83 21.26 45.37
CA SER A 794 6.31 21.35 46.75
C SER A 794 6.42 22.76 47.34
N ILE A 795 7.49 23.51 47.01
CA ILE A 795 7.63 24.92 47.40
C ILE A 795 6.61 25.80 46.66
N PHE A 796 6.39 25.54 45.38
CA PHE A 796 5.47 26.30 44.53
C PHE A 796 4.00 26.12 44.96
N ASP A 797 3.58 24.88 45.20
CA ASP A 797 2.20 24.52 45.54
C ASP A 797 1.84 24.79 47.02
N ASN A 798 2.82 24.99 47.92
CA ASN A 798 2.56 25.27 49.33
C ASN A 798 1.71 26.54 49.52
N ALA A 799 0.54 26.46 50.16
CA ALA A 799 -0.37 27.59 50.33
C ALA A 799 0.09 28.63 51.39
N GLU A 800 1.07 28.31 52.24
CA GLU A 800 1.48 29.15 53.37
C GLU A 800 2.30 30.39 53.00
N PRO A 801 3.45 30.29 52.28
CA PRO A 801 4.29 31.45 51.98
C PRO A 801 3.65 32.39 50.95
N ASP A 802 3.88 33.70 51.09
CA ASP A 802 3.46 34.71 50.11
C ASP A 802 4.15 34.47 48.75
N ILE A 803 3.52 34.90 47.64
CA ILE A 803 4.02 34.66 46.27
C ILE A 803 5.44 35.20 46.08
N LYS A 804 5.78 36.32 46.74
CA LYS A 804 7.14 36.88 46.73
C LYS A 804 8.15 36.04 47.51
N GLU A 805 7.72 35.45 48.62
CA GLU A 805 8.54 34.58 49.46
C GLU A 805 8.81 33.23 48.77
N LYS A 806 7.78 32.64 48.13
CA LYS A 806 7.93 31.47 47.26
C LYS A 806 8.99 31.68 46.19
N ARG A 807 8.97 32.85 45.55
CA ARG A 807 9.93 33.20 44.50
C ARG A 807 11.38 33.21 45.02
N GLU A 808 11.61 33.75 46.22
CA GLU A 808 12.96 33.76 46.80
C GLU A 808 13.40 32.36 47.29
N LEU A 809 12.49 31.55 47.83
CA LEU A 809 12.76 30.15 48.17
C LEU A 809 13.17 29.33 46.94
N ILE A 810 12.40 29.43 45.84
CA ILE A 810 12.72 28.77 44.57
C ILE A 810 14.05 29.31 44.01
N ARG A 811 14.30 30.61 44.05
CA ARG A 811 15.57 31.22 43.59
C ARG A 811 16.78 30.69 44.36
N ASN A 812 16.65 30.47 45.66
CA ASN A 812 17.73 30.00 46.51
C ASN A 812 17.92 28.48 46.50
N PHE A 813 17.02 27.73 45.85
CA PHE A 813 17.13 26.28 45.70
C PHE A 813 18.41 25.88 44.97
N LYS A 814 19.17 24.92 45.54
CA LYS A 814 20.40 24.37 44.99
C LYS A 814 20.24 22.87 44.77
N THR A 815 20.52 22.41 43.57
CA THR A 815 20.59 20.99 43.20
C THR A 815 21.84 20.34 43.78
N ALA A 816 21.69 19.16 44.38
CA ALA A 816 22.79 18.41 45.00
C ALA A 816 23.64 17.59 44.00
N ASN A 817 23.23 17.49 42.72
CA ASN A 817 23.87 16.67 41.70
C ASN A 817 24.85 17.47 40.82
N ASP A 818 26.05 16.91 40.56
CA ASP A 818 27.09 17.55 39.73
C ASP A 818 26.90 17.33 38.21
N SER A 819 25.94 16.48 37.81
CA SER A 819 25.66 16.23 36.39
C SER A 819 25.13 17.50 35.70
N LYS A 820 25.87 17.97 34.70
CA LYS A 820 25.52 19.17 33.91
C LYS A 820 24.13 19.09 33.30
N GLU A 821 23.69 17.90 32.87
CA GLU A 821 22.37 17.69 32.26
C GLU A 821 21.23 17.83 33.27
N VAL A 822 21.39 17.25 34.47
CA VAL A 822 20.41 17.33 35.56
C VAL A 822 20.31 18.77 36.05
N VAL A 823 21.45 19.41 36.32
CA VAL A 823 21.51 20.81 36.74
C VAL A 823 20.85 21.72 35.70
N ARG A 824 21.05 21.48 34.40
CA ARG A 824 20.38 22.25 33.35
C ARG A 824 18.86 22.04 33.38
N SER A 825 18.37 20.79 33.38
CA SER A 825 16.93 20.49 33.37
C SER A 825 16.20 21.05 34.60
N VAL A 826 16.81 20.95 35.78
CA VAL A 826 16.23 21.50 37.01
C VAL A 826 16.25 23.03 37.00
N ASN A 827 17.32 23.66 36.52
CA ASN A 827 17.37 25.13 36.40
C ASN A 827 16.36 25.65 35.36
N GLU A 828 16.14 24.92 34.26
CA GLU A 828 15.08 25.24 33.29
C GLU A 828 13.70 25.20 33.95
N PHE A 829 13.38 24.14 34.70
CA PHE A 829 12.12 24.03 35.44
C PHE A 829 11.98 25.10 36.55
N LYS A 830 13.06 25.38 37.28
CA LYS A 830 13.14 26.46 38.27
C LYS A 830 12.84 27.82 37.64
N ASN A 831 13.45 28.13 36.50
CA ASN A 831 13.20 29.37 35.77
C ASN A 831 11.76 29.44 35.25
N TYR A 832 11.20 28.32 34.82
CA TYR A 832 9.78 28.21 34.44
C TYR A 832 8.85 28.53 35.62
N LEU A 833 9.10 27.98 36.82
CA LEU A 833 8.29 28.27 38.02
C LEU A 833 8.41 29.74 38.44
N ILE A 834 9.63 30.31 38.40
CA ILE A 834 9.84 31.75 38.69
C ILE A 834 9.08 32.62 37.70
N ALA A 835 9.15 32.31 36.40
CA ALA A 835 8.42 33.04 35.38
C ALA A 835 6.90 32.92 35.62
N SER A 836 6.42 31.73 35.95
CA SER A 836 5.00 31.49 36.27
C SER A 836 4.50 32.30 37.48
N LEU A 837 5.28 32.39 38.57
CA LEU A 837 4.96 33.26 39.71
C LEU A 837 4.95 34.75 39.33
N ASN A 838 5.83 35.16 38.40
CA ASN A 838 5.88 36.55 37.96
C ASN A 838 4.70 36.95 37.07
N ILE A 839 3.90 36.01 36.55
CA ILE A 839 2.67 36.35 35.80
C ILE A 839 1.75 37.25 36.65
N THR A 840 1.62 36.96 37.95
CA THR A 840 0.76 37.71 38.87
C THR A 840 1.49 38.89 39.56
N ILE A 841 2.83 38.84 39.66
CA ILE A 841 3.63 39.91 40.29
C ILE A 841 3.97 41.03 39.30
N ASP A 842 4.52 40.67 38.13
CA ASP A 842 5.05 41.57 37.09
C ASP A 842 5.04 40.86 35.73
N SER A 843 3.96 41.10 34.98
CA SER A 843 3.70 40.47 33.68
C SER A 843 4.78 40.78 32.64
N ASP A 844 5.38 41.97 32.64
CA ASP A 844 6.46 42.34 31.69
C ASP A 844 7.76 41.57 31.99
N THR A 845 8.08 41.36 33.26
CA THR A 845 9.20 40.51 33.64
C THR A 845 8.93 39.05 33.30
N SER A 846 7.70 38.57 33.48
CA SER A 846 7.29 37.22 33.06
C SER A 846 7.45 37.02 31.54
N ILE A 847 6.96 37.97 30.72
CA ILE A 847 7.09 37.92 29.26
C ILE A 847 8.56 37.83 28.84
N ARG A 848 9.45 38.65 29.44
CA ARG A 848 10.89 38.61 29.14
C ARG A 848 11.52 37.27 29.52
N GLN A 849 11.16 36.72 30.67
CA GLN A 849 11.67 35.43 31.14
C GLN A 849 11.20 34.27 30.26
N PHE A 850 9.91 34.19 29.94
CA PHE A 850 9.41 33.17 29.02
C PHE A 850 9.97 33.33 27.61
N ALA A 851 10.16 34.55 27.11
CA ALA A 851 10.80 34.77 25.80
C ALA A 851 12.26 34.29 25.77
N GLN A 852 12.99 34.41 26.88
CA GLN A 852 14.33 33.83 27.02
C GLN A 852 14.29 32.31 27.09
N LEU A 853 13.34 31.73 27.84
CA LEU A 853 13.14 30.28 27.92
C LEU A 853 12.79 29.67 26.55
N VAL A 854 11.90 30.30 25.78
CA VAL A 854 11.56 29.86 24.40
C VAL A 854 12.77 29.92 23.47
N LYS A 855 13.65 30.92 23.61
CA LYS A 855 14.89 31.01 22.82
C LYS A 855 15.92 29.95 23.22
N ALA A 856 16.01 29.63 24.51
CA ALA A 856 16.96 28.64 25.02
C ALA A 856 16.50 27.20 24.74
N ALA A 857 15.21 26.93 24.94
CA ALA A 857 14.56 25.64 24.73
C ALA A 857 13.14 25.87 24.15
N PRO A 858 12.95 25.73 22.83
CA PRO A 858 11.69 26.02 22.14
C PRO A 858 10.66 24.89 22.36
N THR A 859 10.17 24.75 23.59
CA THR A 859 9.11 23.80 23.95
C THR A 859 7.73 24.45 23.91
N LEU A 860 6.69 23.64 23.70
CA LEU A 860 5.30 24.12 23.67
C LEU A 860 4.90 24.72 25.01
N GLN A 861 5.30 24.09 26.12
CA GLN A 861 5.08 24.58 27.48
C GLN A 861 5.65 25.99 27.71
N HIS A 862 6.88 26.27 27.27
CA HIS A 862 7.48 27.61 27.39
C HIS A 862 6.76 28.64 26.51
N ALA A 863 6.37 28.24 25.29
CA ALA A 863 5.64 29.10 24.38
C ALA A 863 4.22 29.41 24.91
N THR A 864 3.55 28.45 25.53
CA THR A 864 2.25 28.65 26.19
C THR A 864 2.40 29.58 27.40
N GLY A 865 3.44 29.43 28.23
CA GLY A 865 3.73 30.34 29.33
C GLY A 865 3.98 31.79 28.87
N LEU A 866 4.62 31.96 27.71
CA LEU A 866 4.79 33.27 27.06
C LEU A 866 3.44 33.88 26.65
N ILE A 867 2.56 33.08 26.05
CA ILE A 867 1.20 33.51 25.68
C ILE A 867 0.42 33.91 26.94
N LYS A 868 0.42 33.07 27.98
CA LYS A 868 -0.30 33.33 29.24
C LYS A 868 0.16 34.64 29.91
N SER A 869 1.47 34.89 29.90
CA SER A 869 2.06 36.14 30.40
C SER A 869 1.65 37.36 29.55
N ALA A 870 1.62 37.20 28.23
CA ALA A 870 1.21 38.27 27.32
C ALA A 870 -0.30 38.56 27.36
N LEU A 871 -1.13 37.54 27.61
CA LEU A 871 -2.59 37.68 27.73
C LEU A 871 -3.03 38.35 29.03
N SER A 872 -2.24 38.21 30.10
CA SER A 872 -2.46 38.79 31.44
C SER A 872 -1.88 40.20 31.60
N ALA A 873 -1.04 40.66 30.67
CA ALA A 873 -0.55 42.03 30.64
C ALA A 873 -1.66 43.05 30.31
N PRO A 874 -1.64 44.26 30.91
CA PRO A 874 -2.62 45.31 30.63
C PRO A 874 -2.58 45.74 29.16
N ALA A 875 -3.76 46.01 28.58
CA ALA A 875 -3.90 46.29 27.15
C ALA A 875 -3.21 47.61 26.75
N SER A 876 -2.20 47.54 25.88
CA SER A 876 -1.59 48.69 25.21
C SER A 876 -1.72 48.58 23.67
N PRO A 877 -1.64 49.70 22.93
CA PRO A 877 -1.66 49.68 21.46
C PRO A 877 -0.52 48.84 20.84
N GLU A 878 0.61 48.71 21.54
CA GLU A 878 1.77 47.92 21.12
C GLU A 878 1.58 46.41 21.42
N SER A 879 0.72 46.07 22.39
CA SER A 879 0.40 44.69 22.78
C SER A 879 -0.15 43.86 21.62
N SER A 880 -1.01 44.43 20.76
CA SER A 880 -1.61 43.67 19.63
C SER A 880 -0.58 43.23 18.59
N LYS A 881 0.50 44.01 18.38
CA LYS A 881 1.59 43.64 17.46
C LYS A 881 2.48 42.55 18.08
N GLN A 882 2.74 42.63 19.37
CA GLN A 882 3.50 41.62 20.12
C GLN A 882 2.75 40.29 20.19
N LEU A 883 1.44 40.30 20.48
CA LEU A 883 0.60 39.10 20.51
C LEU A 883 0.58 38.33 19.17
N ARG A 884 0.54 39.05 18.04
CA ARG A 884 0.70 38.42 16.70
C ARG A 884 2.08 37.79 16.49
N GLY A 885 3.13 38.40 17.03
CA GLY A 885 4.49 37.81 17.01
C GLY A 885 4.59 36.55 17.86
N HIS A 886 3.98 36.55 19.05
CA HIS A 886 3.92 35.38 19.94
C HIS A 886 3.09 34.24 19.32
N PHE A 887 1.97 34.54 18.67
CA PHE A 887 1.19 33.55 17.91
C PHE A 887 2.04 32.86 16.85
N LYS A 888 2.77 33.62 16.02
CA LYS A 888 3.66 33.04 15.00
C LYS A 888 4.73 32.13 15.61
N THR A 889 5.29 32.53 16.74
CA THR A 889 6.32 31.77 17.46
C THR A 889 5.76 30.45 17.99
N TRP A 890 4.58 30.49 18.61
CA TRP A 890 3.91 29.29 19.09
C TRP A 890 3.52 28.35 17.94
N ALA A 891 2.91 28.89 16.89
CA ALA A 891 2.51 28.12 15.71
C ALA A 891 3.71 27.49 14.98
N SER A 892 4.88 28.16 14.95
CA SER A 892 6.10 27.57 14.39
C SER A 892 6.62 26.42 15.23
N ILE A 893 6.60 26.56 16.56
CA ILE A 893 7.02 25.49 17.49
C ILE A 893 6.08 24.29 17.36
N PHE A 894 4.77 24.52 17.38
CA PHE A 894 3.76 23.48 17.19
C PHE A 894 3.94 22.71 15.87
N LYS A 895 4.26 23.40 14.76
CA LYS A 895 4.56 22.74 13.47
C LYS A 895 5.85 21.93 13.48
N MET A 896 6.85 22.33 14.28
CA MET A 896 8.13 21.63 14.41
C MET A 896 8.05 20.40 15.32
N SER A 897 7.08 20.32 16.24
CA SER A 897 6.95 19.26 17.25
C SER A 897 6.50 17.87 16.73
N GLY A 898 6.74 17.53 15.46
CA GLY A 898 6.55 16.19 14.89
C GLY A 898 5.10 15.72 14.67
N PRO A 899 4.88 14.55 14.03
CA PRO A 899 3.55 13.98 13.76
C PRO A 899 2.83 13.46 15.01
N ASP A 900 3.55 13.04 16.04
CA ASP A 900 2.98 12.41 17.25
C ASP A 900 2.14 13.40 18.09
N LEU A 901 2.51 14.68 18.09
CA LEU A 901 1.74 15.78 18.71
C LEU A 901 0.51 16.21 17.91
N LYS A 902 0.41 15.84 16.62
CA LYS A 902 -0.81 16.06 15.83
C LYS A 902 -1.88 14.99 16.07
N LYS A 903 -1.49 13.83 16.62
CA LYS A 903 -2.39 12.75 17.02
C LYS A 903 -2.72 12.77 18.53
N SER A 904 -1.96 13.49 19.35
CA SER A 904 -2.20 13.60 20.79
C SER A 904 -2.96 14.89 21.16
N GLU A 905 -3.77 14.78 22.21
CA GLU A 905 -4.65 15.83 22.72
C GLU A 905 -3.84 17.01 23.24
N LEU A 906 -4.19 18.24 22.84
CA LEU A 906 -3.62 19.44 23.47
C LEU A 906 -4.10 19.53 24.92
N PRO A 907 -3.22 19.72 25.92
CA PRO A 907 -3.61 19.94 27.31
C PRO A 907 -4.56 21.14 27.44
N ASP A 908 -5.49 21.07 28.40
CA ASP A 908 -6.55 22.08 28.58
C ASP A 908 -5.99 23.52 28.67
N GLU A 909 -4.88 23.73 29.40
CA GLU A 909 -4.22 25.03 29.50
C GLU A 909 -3.65 25.54 28.16
N GLU A 910 -3.06 24.66 27.36
CA GLU A 910 -2.44 25.03 26.08
C GLU A 910 -3.52 25.38 25.05
N LEU A 911 -4.56 24.55 24.97
CA LEU A 911 -5.72 24.79 24.11
C LEU A 911 -6.42 26.09 24.51
N ARG A 912 -6.70 26.31 25.79
CA ARG A 912 -7.37 27.54 26.23
C ARG A 912 -6.56 28.78 25.91
N SER A 913 -5.26 28.75 26.19
CA SER A 913 -4.36 29.88 25.96
C SER A 913 -4.26 30.25 24.46
N ILE A 914 -4.18 29.25 23.57
CA ILE A 914 -4.12 29.52 22.13
C ILE A 914 -5.47 30.00 21.58
N LEU A 915 -6.60 29.45 22.05
CA LEU A 915 -7.93 29.91 21.66
C LEU A 915 -8.18 31.36 22.07
N GLN A 916 -7.83 31.74 23.30
CA GLN A 916 -7.89 33.13 23.76
C GLN A 916 -7.00 34.06 22.93
N LEU A 917 -5.79 33.61 22.57
CA LEU A 917 -4.90 34.39 21.71
C LEU A 917 -5.48 34.59 20.31
N CYS A 918 -6.03 33.54 19.70
CA CYS A 918 -6.72 33.62 18.40
C CYS A 918 -7.84 34.66 18.42
N LEU A 919 -8.67 34.67 19.49
CA LEU A 919 -9.73 35.66 19.68
C LEU A 919 -9.18 37.10 19.82
N LYS A 920 -8.14 37.32 20.63
CA LYS A 920 -7.52 38.66 20.79
C LYS A 920 -6.81 39.16 19.53
N THR A 921 -6.32 38.26 18.68
CA THR A 921 -5.60 38.60 17.44
C THR A 921 -6.42 38.48 16.16
N THR A 922 -7.72 38.16 16.27
CA THR A 922 -8.68 38.00 15.14
C THR A 922 -8.33 36.87 14.15
N HIS A 923 -7.57 35.86 14.58
CA HIS A 923 -7.26 34.65 13.80
C HIS A 923 -8.40 33.60 13.95
N LEU A 924 -9.56 33.88 13.33
CA LEU A 924 -10.76 33.05 13.49
C LEU A 924 -10.67 31.70 12.75
N ASN A 925 -9.98 31.63 11.62
CA ASN A 925 -9.82 30.37 10.88
C ASN A 925 -8.98 29.38 11.68
N GLU A 926 -7.87 29.84 12.25
CA GLU A 926 -6.98 29.05 13.08
C GLU A 926 -7.64 28.65 14.41
N PHE A 927 -8.54 29.49 14.96
CA PHE A 927 -9.41 29.07 16.07
C PHE A 927 -10.24 27.83 15.69
N GLY A 928 -10.84 27.83 14.48
CA GLY A 928 -11.60 26.70 13.96
C GLY A 928 -10.78 25.42 13.85
N GLU A 929 -9.53 25.53 13.35
CA GLU A 929 -8.59 24.40 13.27
C GLU A 929 -8.26 23.82 14.65
N PHE A 930 -7.83 24.65 15.60
CA PHE A 930 -7.49 24.18 16.95
C PHE A 930 -8.71 23.66 17.72
N TRP A 931 -9.88 24.27 17.54
CA TRP A 931 -11.13 23.75 18.12
C TRP A 931 -11.53 22.40 17.51
N GLY A 932 -11.23 22.17 16.23
CA GLY A 932 -11.38 20.87 15.58
C GLY A 932 -10.56 19.77 16.25
N MET A 933 -9.41 20.13 16.84
CA MET A 933 -8.55 19.22 17.61
C MET A 933 -9.02 18.99 19.06
N ALA A 934 -9.97 19.79 19.58
CA ALA A 934 -10.45 19.65 20.95
C ALA A 934 -11.24 18.35 21.15
N THR A 935 -11.02 17.67 22.28
CA THR A 935 -11.66 16.40 22.65
C THR A 935 -13.13 16.59 23.00
N THR A 936 -13.91 15.51 23.02
CA THR A 936 -15.32 15.55 23.47
C THR A 936 -15.43 16.11 24.89
N ARG A 937 -14.52 15.72 25.79
CA ARG A 937 -14.40 16.28 27.15
C ARG A 937 -14.21 17.81 27.11
N GLN A 938 -13.27 18.31 26.31
CA GLN A 938 -12.97 19.75 26.24
C GLN A 938 -14.13 20.55 25.66
N ARG A 939 -14.81 20.01 24.63
CA ARG A 939 -15.98 20.65 24.01
C ARG A 939 -17.16 20.77 24.97
N ASN A 940 -17.31 19.81 25.88
CA ASN A 940 -18.39 19.77 26.87
C ASN A 940 -18.02 20.40 28.22
N SER A 941 -16.79 20.91 28.37
CA SER A 941 -16.37 21.58 29.61
C SER A 941 -16.79 23.04 29.62
N TYR A 942 -17.39 23.50 30.73
CA TYR A 942 -17.76 24.90 30.92
C TYR A 942 -16.54 25.85 30.85
N GLN A 943 -15.32 25.35 31.09
CA GLN A 943 -14.09 26.14 31.12
C GLN A 943 -13.71 26.76 29.76
N PHE A 944 -14.25 26.23 28.66
CA PHE A 944 -14.06 26.75 27.30
C PHE A 944 -15.29 27.52 26.78
N ALA A 945 -16.33 27.64 27.60
CA ALA A 945 -17.62 28.17 27.17
C ALA A 945 -17.51 29.64 26.75
N ALA A 946 -16.73 30.44 27.49
CA ALA A 946 -16.50 31.84 27.19
C ALA A 946 -15.82 32.04 25.82
N GLU A 947 -14.73 31.30 25.57
CA GLU A 947 -13.95 31.40 24.34
C GLU A 947 -14.76 30.92 23.13
N ARG A 948 -15.50 29.81 23.25
CA ARG A 948 -16.32 29.27 22.17
C ARG A 948 -17.53 30.15 21.87
N ALA A 949 -18.20 30.67 22.90
CA ALA A 949 -19.33 31.58 22.73
C ALA A 949 -18.89 32.89 22.06
N GLU A 950 -17.73 33.43 22.44
CA GLU A 950 -17.15 34.62 21.81
C GLU A 950 -16.80 34.38 20.34
N TYR A 951 -16.17 33.25 20.01
CA TYR A 951 -15.88 32.86 18.63
C TYR A 951 -17.15 32.78 17.77
N LEU A 952 -18.18 32.09 18.25
CA LEU A 952 -19.45 31.94 17.54
C LEU A 952 -20.17 33.28 17.36
N SER A 953 -20.13 34.14 18.38
CA SER A 953 -20.69 35.50 18.29
C SER A 953 -19.94 36.36 17.26
N ARG A 954 -18.61 36.35 17.26
CA ARG A 954 -17.77 37.09 16.29
C ARG A 954 -17.88 36.55 14.85
N SER A 955 -18.26 35.28 14.70
CA SER A 955 -18.47 34.62 13.40
C SER A 955 -19.91 34.74 12.88
N GLY A 956 -20.77 35.53 13.54
CA GLY A 956 -22.18 35.72 13.14
C GLY A 956 -23.12 34.54 13.48
N ARG A 957 -22.66 33.53 14.22
CA ARG A 957 -23.39 32.29 14.56
C ARG A 957 -23.94 32.32 15.99
N ARG A 958 -24.58 33.43 16.36
CA ARG A 958 -25.03 33.69 17.75
C ARG A 958 -26.07 32.70 18.27
N HIS A 959 -26.96 32.21 17.40
CA HIS A 959 -27.94 31.18 17.76
C HIS A 959 -27.28 29.86 18.18
N GLU A 960 -26.17 29.49 17.52
CA GLU A 960 -25.39 28.32 17.90
C GLU A 960 -24.64 28.53 19.22
N ALA A 961 -24.20 29.77 19.49
CA ALA A 961 -23.59 30.11 20.78
C ALA A 961 -24.60 29.93 21.93
N LEU A 962 -25.84 30.42 21.75
CA LEU A 962 -26.91 30.24 22.73
C LEU A 962 -27.27 28.77 22.91
N SER A 963 -27.45 28.02 21.81
CA SER A 963 -27.71 26.58 21.87
C SER A 963 -26.61 25.83 22.62
N TYR A 964 -25.34 26.16 22.35
CA TYR A 964 -24.18 25.53 23.00
C TYR A 964 -24.17 25.79 24.52
N ILE A 965 -24.39 27.04 24.94
CA ILE A 965 -24.49 27.37 26.38
C ILE A 965 -25.68 26.67 27.03
N GLN A 966 -26.82 26.57 26.34
CA GLN A 966 -28.00 25.86 26.83
C GLN A 966 -27.77 24.35 26.96
N THR A 967 -27.01 23.73 26.03
CA THR A 967 -26.61 22.32 26.14
C THR A 967 -25.69 22.08 27.35
N LEU A 968 -24.77 22.99 27.62
CA LEU A 968 -23.94 22.91 28.83
C LEU A 968 -24.77 23.08 30.12
N ARG A 969 -25.88 23.82 30.06
CA ARG A 969 -26.80 24.03 31.19
C ARG A 969 -27.81 22.89 31.41
N SER A 970 -28.17 22.12 30.39
CA SER A 970 -29.12 21.01 30.58
C SER A 970 -28.63 19.92 31.57
N ASP A 971 -27.33 19.91 31.88
CA ASP A 971 -26.68 19.11 32.94
C ASP A 971 -26.57 19.88 34.28
N GLU A 972 -27.63 20.58 34.69
CA GLU A 972 -27.66 21.49 35.86
C GLU A 972 -27.34 20.79 37.21
N THR A 973 -27.30 19.45 37.28
CA THR A 973 -26.96 18.68 38.49
C THR A 973 -25.44 18.53 38.75
N VAL A 974 -24.57 18.86 37.79
CA VAL A 974 -23.12 18.56 37.85
C VAL A 974 -22.23 19.81 37.94
N LEU A 975 -22.78 21.00 37.71
CA LEU A 975 -22.00 22.24 37.64
C LEU A 975 -21.82 22.91 39.01
N PRO A 976 -20.61 23.40 39.36
CA PRO A 976 -20.41 24.23 40.54
C PRO A 976 -21.27 25.51 40.49
N PRO A 977 -21.75 26.05 41.63
CA PRO A 977 -22.60 27.25 41.65
C PRO A 977 -22.00 28.44 40.89
N PHE A 978 -20.68 28.64 40.99
CA PHE A 978 -19.97 29.72 40.27
C PHE A 978 -19.99 29.54 38.74
N ALA A 979 -19.99 28.30 38.24
CA ALA A 979 -20.00 28.01 36.81
C ALA A 979 -21.38 28.27 36.20
N ILE A 980 -22.44 28.01 36.98
CA ILE A 980 -23.82 28.35 36.61
C ILE A 980 -23.98 29.88 36.49
N ASP A 981 -23.41 30.64 37.43
CA ASP A 981 -23.40 32.10 37.40
C ASP A 981 -22.62 32.65 36.19
N GLU A 982 -21.46 32.07 35.87
CA GLU A 982 -20.64 32.44 34.71
C GLU A 982 -21.36 32.19 33.37
N LEU A 983 -21.94 30.99 33.21
CA LEU A 983 -22.74 30.64 32.02
C LEU A 983 -23.99 31.54 31.88
N SER A 984 -24.65 31.86 33.00
CA SER A 984 -25.80 32.77 33.03
C SER A 984 -25.42 34.20 32.65
N SER A 985 -24.23 34.65 33.04
CA SER A 985 -23.68 35.94 32.63
C SER A 985 -23.38 35.99 31.12
N ILE A 986 -22.78 34.92 30.58
CA ILE A 986 -22.50 34.81 29.14
C ILE A 986 -23.81 34.78 28.34
N GLU A 987 -24.80 34.00 28.78
CA GLU A 987 -26.12 33.94 28.16
C GLU A 987 -26.82 35.31 28.20
N SER A 988 -26.78 36.01 29.33
CA SER A 988 -27.34 37.36 29.47
C SER A 988 -26.63 38.39 28.58
N SER A 989 -25.32 38.28 28.40
CA SER A 989 -24.54 39.10 27.45
C SER A 989 -24.91 38.77 25.99
N LEU A 990 -25.13 37.49 25.69
CA LEU A 990 -25.62 37.01 24.40
C LEU A 990 -27.09 37.44 24.13
N LEU A 991 -27.90 37.67 25.16
CA LEU A 991 -29.28 38.16 25.01
C LEU A 991 -29.37 39.69 24.97
N SER A 992 -28.48 40.42 25.65
CA SER A 992 -28.54 41.88 25.82
C SER A 992 -28.03 42.73 24.65
N GLN A 993 -27.18 42.21 23.75
CA GLN A 993 -26.79 42.94 22.52
C GLN A 993 -27.87 42.91 21.42
N GLN A 994 -29.15 42.95 21.79
CA GLN A 994 -30.26 43.27 20.90
C GLN A 994 -30.38 44.79 20.77
N THR A 995 -29.66 45.43 19.85
CA THR A 995 -30.16 46.69 19.28
C THR A 995 -29.44 47.02 17.96
N ASN A 996 -30.27 47.32 16.96
CA ASN A 996 -29.97 47.82 15.63
C ASN A 996 -29.56 46.78 14.58
N TYR A 997 -30.56 46.13 13.96
CA TYR A 997 -30.96 46.45 12.58
C TYR A 997 -32.38 45.88 12.33
N LEU A 998 -33.29 46.74 11.87
CA LEU A 998 -34.69 46.43 11.52
C LEU A 998 -34.80 45.71 10.15
N PRO A 999 -35.94 45.03 9.90
CA PRO A 999 -36.13 43.91 8.98
C PRO A 999 -36.87 44.29 7.69
N GLN A 1000 -36.96 43.33 6.75
CA GLN A 1000 -38.08 43.01 5.83
C GLN A 1000 -37.54 42.02 4.77
N LEU A 1001 -38.17 40.94 4.32
CA LEU A 1001 -39.57 40.49 4.33
C LEU A 1001 -39.65 38.95 4.25
N THR A 1002 -40.64 38.41 4.98
CA THR A 1002 -41.49 37.21 4.75
C THR A 1002 -41.29 36.43 3.44
N SER A 1003 -41.29 35.10 3.41
CA SER A 1003 -42.39 34.13 3.73
C SER A 1003 -41.78 32.72 3.63
N SER A 1004 -42.23 31.61 4.22
CA SER A 1004 -43.52 31.12 4.71
C SER A 1004 -43.21 29.82 5.48
N GLN A 1005 -43.98 29.52 6.52
CA GLN A 1005 -43.96 28.20 7.15
C GLN A 1005 -44.49 27.12 6.20
N GLY A 1006 -43.82 25.97 6.21
CA GLY A 1006 -44.28 24.70 5.65
C GLY A 1006 -43.32 23.58 6.11
N PRO A 1007 -43.82 22.39 6.48
CA PRO A 1007 -43.08 21.41 7.28
C PRO A 1007 -42.15 20.52 6.44
N THR A 1008 -41.32 19.74 7.14
CA THR A 1008 -40.61 18.52 6.71
C THR A 1008 -39.35 18.67 5.82
N ILE A 1009 -38.21 18.33 6.45
CA ILE A 1009 -36.98 17.69 5.94
C ILE A 1009 -36.89 17.58 4.40
N ASN A 1010 -36.03 18.41 3.78
CA ASN A 1010 -35.21 18.04 2.61
C ASN A 1010 -34.12 19.10 2.29
N SER A 1011 -32.93 18.90 2.87
CA SER A 1011 -31.59 19.03 2.28
C SER A 1011 -31.16 20.29 1.48
N VAL A 1012 -30.40 21.17 2.15
CA VAL A 1012 -29.43 22.09 1.51
C VAL A 1012 -28.53 21.36 0.50
N GLN A 1013 -28.20 20.09 0.76
CA GLN A 1013 -27.44 19.25 -0.16
C GLN A 1013 -28.17 18.94 -1.48
N THR A 1014 -29.50 18.82 -1.50
CA THR A 1014 -30.25 18.61 -2.76
C THR A 1014 -30.35 19.90 -3.54
N ASP A 1015 -30.44 21.06 -2.88
CA ASP A 1015 -30.40 22.36 -3.55
C ASP A 1015 -29.02 22.64 -4.15
N LEU A 1016 -27.95 22.33 -3.42
CA LEU A 1016 -26.56 22.41 -3.91
C LEU A 1016 -26.31 21.41 -5.05
N ARG A 1017 -26.80 20.16 -4.92
CA ARG A 1017 -26.73 19.15 -5.98
C ARG A 1017 -27.49 19.60 -7.23
N THR A 1018 -28.68 20.17 -7.07
CA THR A 1018 -29.49 20.69 -8.18
C THR A 1018 -28.80 21.87 -8.85
N SER A 1019 -28.20 22.77 -8.05
CA SER A 1019 -27.43 23.90 -8.55
C SER A 1019 -26.19 23.45 -9.33
N TRP A 1020 -25.46 22.45 -8.81
CA TRP A 1020 -24.33 21.84 -9.49
C TRP A 1020 -24.73 21.16 -10.81
N LEU A 1021 -25.82 20.37 -10.81
CA LEU A 1021 -26.33 19.72 -12.03
C LEU A 1021 -26.78 20.75 -13.07
N ARG A 1022 -27.33 21.89 -12.64
CA ARG A 1022 -27.66 23.01 -13.54
C ARG A 1022 -26.41 23.64 -14.13
N ILE A 1023 -25.37 23.89 -13.34
CA ILE A 1023 -24.08 24.39 -13.84
C ILE A 1023 -23.52 23.44 -14.89
N ARG A 1024 -23.51 22.13 -14.61
CA ARG A 1024 -23.01 21.11 -15.55
C ARG A 1024 -23.83 21.00 -16.84
N ALA A 1025 -25.08 21.45 -16.84
CA ALA A 1025 -25.95 21.45 -18.02
C ALA A 1025 -25.82 22.72 -18.88
N LEU A 1026 -25.08 23.74 -18.42
CA LEU A 1026 -24.82 24.95 -19.20
C LEU A 1026 -23.86 24.67 -20.37
N ASN A 1027 -23.87 25.53 -21.39
CA ASN A 1027 -22.90 25.46 -22.49
C ASN A 1027 -21.48 25.86 -22.01
N ALA A 1028 -20.46 25.54 -22.81
CA ALA A 1028 -19.07 25.77 -22.43
C ALA A 1028 -18.75 27.23 -22.04
N ASN A 1029 -19.33 28.20 -22.76
CA ASN A 1029 -19.11 29.61 -22.46
C ASN A 1029 -19.72 29.97 -21.10
N ASP A 1030 -20.98 29.65 -20.84
CA ASP A 1030 -21.66 29.97 -19.59
C ASP A 1030 -21.01 29.26 -18.38
N GLN A 1031 -20.56 28.01 -18.55
CA GLN A 1031 -19.78 27.31 -17.53
C GLN A 1031 -18.49 28.05 -17.20
N SER A 1032 -17.74 28.51 -18.23
CA SER A 1032 -16.50 29.28 -18.02
C SER A 1032 -16.73 30.57 -17.25
N GLN A 1033 -17.89 31.22 -17.40
CA GLN A 1033 -18.24 32.45 -16.70
C GLN A 1033 -18.63 32.23 -15.23
N ILE A 1034 -18.90 30.98 -14.83
CA ILE A 1034 -19.20 30.62 -13.43
C ILE A 1034 -17.94 30.17 -12.71
N LEU A 1035 -17.06 29.46 -13.41
CA LEU A 1035 -15.82 28.88 -12.84
C LEU A 1035 -14.69 29.90 -12.68
N MET A 1036 -14.83 31.07 -13.31
CA MET A 1036 -13.88 32.17 -13.30
C MET A 1036 -14.64 33.51 -13.24
N GLU A 1037 -13.94 34.60 -12.90
CA GLU A 1037 -14.49 35.96 -13.01
C GLU A 1037 -15.08 36.22 -14.41
N PRO A 1038 -16.35 36.66 -14.53
CA PRO A 1038 -17.02 36.85 -15.81
C PRO A 1038 -16.30 37.87 -16.70
N ASN A 1039 -15.97 37.48 -17.92
CA ASN A 1039 -15.24 38.30 -18.90
C ASN A 1039 -15.77 38.17 -20.34
N ASN A 1040 -16.91 37.50 -20.54
CA ASN A 1040 -17.57 37.25 -21.83
C ASN A 1040 -16.72 36.49 -22.87
N SER A 1041 -15.66 35.76 -22.46
CA SER A 1041 -14.85 34.96 -23.37
C SER A 1041 -14.29 33.68 -22.73
N ILE A 1042 -14.55 32.55 -23.37
CA ILE A 1042 -14.01 31.24 -22.98
C ILE A 1042 -12.47 31.16 -23.09
N ASP A 1043 -11.86 31.97 -23.94
CA ASP A 1043 -10.41 31.97 -24.20
C ASP A 1043 -9.58 32.14 -22.94
N THR A 1044 -9.98 33.04 -22.06
CA THR A 1044 -9.21 33.36 -20.85
C THR A 1044 -9.24 32.20 -19.86
N TYR A 1045 -10.38 31.53 -19.74
CA TYR A 1045 -10.51 30.33 -18.91
C TYR A 1045 -9.64 29.20 -19.45
N LEU A 1046 -9.74 28.91 -20.75
CA LEU A 1046 -8.92 27.88 -21.40
C LEU A 1046 -7.42 28.21 -21.30
N LEU A 1047 -7.03 29.47 -21.52
CA LEU A 1047 -5.65 29.92 -21.39
C LEU A 1047 -5.14 29.72 -19.97
N GLN A 1048 -5.95 30.00 -18.94
CA GLN A 1048 -5.56 29.77 -17.55
C GLN A 1048 -5.35 28.28 -17.26
N ILE A 1049 -6.20 27.39 -17.80
CA ILE A 1049 -6.00 25.94 -17.63
C ILE A 1049 -4.72 25.49 -18.33
N ILE A 1050 -4.49 25.88 -19.58
CA ILE A 1050 -3.27 25.56 -20.33
C ILE A 1050 -2.01 26.14 -19.65
N GLU A 1051 -2.11 27.34 -19.08
CA GLU A 1051 -1.05 27.92 -18.27
C GLU A 1051 -0.75 27.08 -17.03
N GLN A 1052 -1.78 26.67 -16.27
CA GLN A 1052 -1.63 25.82 -15.09
C GLN A 1052 -1.00 24.47 -15.45
N VAL A 1053 -1.40 23.86 -16.56
CA VAL A 1053 -0.83 22.59 -17.01
C VAL A 1053 0.61 22.77 -17.46
N GLY A 1054 0.95 23.77 -18.26
CA GLY A 1054 2.34 24.03 -18.64
C GLY A 1054 3.23 24.37 -17.44
N ASN A 1055 2.68 25.05 -16.43
CA ASN A 1055 3.35 25.30 -15.15
C ASN A 1055 3.64 24.02 -14.39
N GLU A 1056 2.72 23.06 -14.43
CA GLU A 1056 2.87 21.75 -13.82
C GLU A 1056 3.94 20.92 -14.55
N LEU A 1057 3.96 20.95 -15.89
CA LEU A 1057 5.01 20.30 -16.70
C LEU A 1057 6.39 20.86 -16.36
N LEU A 1058 6.51 22.18 -16.19
CA LEU A 1058 7.77 22.84 -15.79
C LEU A 1058 8.22 22.43 -14.38
N LEU A 1059 7.30 22.30 -13.42
CA LEU A 1059 7.63 21.84 -12.06
C LEU A 1059 8.13 20.40 -12.05
N ARG A 1060 7.71 19.59 -13.02
CA ARG A 1060 8.02 18.16 -13.14
C ARG A 1060 9.07 17.87 -14.21
N ASN A 1061 9.81 18.88 -14.66
CA ASN A 1061 10.77 18.73 -15.75
C ASN A 1061 11.84 17.66 -15.49
N GLY A 1062 12.25 17.44 -14.24
CA GLY A 1062 13.15 16.34 -13.86
C GLY A 1062 12.60 14.94 -14.18
N ASN A 1063 11.27 14.74 -14.13
CA ASN A 1063 10.61 13.46 -14.44
C ASN A 1063 10.45 13.25 -15.96
N LEU A 1064 10.47 14.35 -16.73
CA LEU A 1064 10.37 14.32 -18.19
C LEU A 1064 11.74 14.05 -18.86
N LEU A 1065 12.83 14.06 -18.08
CA LEU A 1065 14.20 13.85 -18.54
C LEU A 1065 14.71 12.49 -18.06
N ARG A 1066 14.33 11.41 -18.78
CA ARG A 1066 14.56 10.02 -18.33
C ARG A 1066 16.01 9.51 -18.47
N LYS A 1067 16.89 10.17 -19.23
CA LYS A 1067 18.28 9.72 -19.42
C LYS A 1067 19.30 10.65 -18.77
N LYS A 1068 20.15 10.10 -17.88
CA LYS A 1068 21.44 10.73 -17.57
C LYS A 1068 22.22 10.85 -18.87
N ALA A 1069 22.78 12.03 -19.14
CA ALA A 1069 23.69 12.21 -20.26
C ALA A 1069 24.86 11.21 -20.14
N ASP A 1070 25.18 10.52 -21.23
CA ASP A 1070 26.43 9.79 -21.33
C ASP A 1070 27.60 10.75 -21.02
N ALA A 1071 28.60 10.25 -20.29
CA ALA A 1071 29.78 11.04 -19.93
C ALA A 1071 30.47 11.58 -21.19
N GLY A 1072 30.17 12.84 -21.55
CA GLY A 1072 30.71 13.52 -22.73
C GLY A 1072 29.69 14.31 -23.58
N SER A 1073 28.37 14.14 -23.39
CA SER A 1073 27.35 14.90 -24.12
C SER A 1073 26.74 16.01 -23.26
N SER A 1074 26.79 17.27 -23.73
CA SER A 1074 26.11 18.41 -23.09
C SER A 1074 24.62 18.52 -23.45
N VAL A 1075 24.10 17.58 -24.22
CA VAL A 1075 22.71 17.58 -24.70
C VAL A 1075 21.90 16.60 -23.86
N ILE A 1076 21.01 17.14 -23.04
CA ILE A 1076 20.00 16.35 -22.31
C ILE A 1076 18.93 15.94 -23.33
N PRO A 1077 18.70 14.65 -23.61
CA PRO A 1077 17.70 14.25 -24.60
C PRO A 1077 16.28 14.34 -24.00
N LEU A 1078 15.45 15.24 -24.53
CA LEU A 1078 13.98 15.19 -24.41
C LEU A 1078 13.48 14.10 -25.38
N ASP A 1079 13.64 12.83 -25.02
CA ASP A 1079 13.56 11.71 -25.97
C ASP A 1079 12.13 11.28 -26.36
N ASP A 1080 11.07 11.72 -25.68
CA ASP A 1080 9.70 11.22 -25.91
C ASP A 1080 8.66 12.37 -25.94
N GLU A 1081 8.44 12.95 -27.13
CA GLU A 1081 7.43 14.01 -27.37
C GLU A 1081 6.01 13.51 -27.07
N ASP A 1082 5.71 12.27 -27.48
CA ASP A 1082 4.41 11.63 -27.30
C ASP A 1082 4.08 11.49 -25.81
N MET A 1083 5.06 11.12 -24.97
CA MET A 1083 4.88 11.10 -23.52
C MET A 1083 4.54 12.49 -22.94
N ILE A 1084 5.17 13.55 -23.42
CA ILE A 1084 4.89 14.92 -22.91
C ILE A 1084 3.50 15.38 -23.37
N ASN A 1085 3.11 15.01 -24.60
CA ASN A 1085 1.76 15.25 -25.14
C ASN A 1085 0.70 14.48 -24.34
N ASP A 1086 0.92 13.19 -24.05
CA ASP A 1086 0.05 12.37 -23.19
C ASP A 1086 -0.16 13.04 -21.81
N TRP A 1087 0.92 13.55 -21.21
CA TRP A 1087 0.85 14.26 -19.93
C TRP A 1087 0.10 15.59 -20.03
N LEU A 1088 0.35 16.37 -21.09
CA LEU A 1088 -0.37 17.61 -21.36
C LEU A 1088 -1.87 17.32 -21.44
N VAL A 1089 -2.28 16.37 -22.28
CA VAL A 1089 -3.69 16.02 -22.50
C VAL A 1089 -4.34 15.46 -21.23
N SER A 1090 -3.67 14.54 -20.53
CA SER A 1090 -4.17 13.95 -19.29
C SER A 1090 -4.40 14.98 -18.19
N LEU A 1091 -3.48 15.95 -18.04
CA LEU A 1091 -3.61 17.02 -17.05
C LEU A 1091 -4.75 18.00 -17.41
N ILE A 1092 -4.94 18.30 -18.70
CA ILE A 1092 -6.08 19.11 -19.16
C ILE A 1092 -7.38 18.36 -18.89
N LYS A 1093 -7.45 17.06 -19.23
CA LYS A 1093 -8.61 16.19 -18.97
C LYS A 1093 -8.99 16.15 -17.50
N GLN A 1094 -8.02 15.94 -16.61
CA GLN A 1094 -8.25 15.93 -15.17
C GLN A 1094 -8.87 17.26 -14.68
N ARG A 1095 -8.41 18.39 -15.22
CA ARG A 1095 -8.88 19.72 -14.85
C ARG A 1095 -10.24 20.10 -15.44
N MET A 1096 -10.77 19.34 -16.40
CA MET A 1096 -12.03 19.68 -17.08
C MET A 1096 -13.13 18.62 -16.94
N ASN A 1097 -12.79 17.38 -16.55
CA ASN A 1097 -13.75 16.27 -16.45
C ASN A 1097 -14.91 16.55 -15.46
N PHE A 1098 -14.64 17.29 -14.38
CA PHE A 1098 -15.65 17.57 -13.36
C PHE A 1098 -16.84 18.40 -13.90
N VAL A 1099 -16.62 19.23 -14.93
CA VAL A 1099 -17.67 20.03 -15.60
C VAL A 1099 -18.29 19.32 -16.81
N GLY A 1100 -17.88 18.06 -17.05
CA GLY A 1100 -18.40 17.23 -18.14
C GLY A 1100 -17.75 17.49 -19.50
N TRP A 1101 -16.61 18.19 -19.55
CA TRP A 1101 -15.85 18.36 -20.80
C TRP A 1101 -14.91 17.17 -20.99
N THR A 1102 -14.77 16.76 -22.25
CA THR A 1102 -13.85 15.68 -22.63
C THR A 1102 -12.69 16.25 -23.43
N VAL A 1103 -11.49 15.76 -23.15
CA VAL A 1103 -10.31 16.05 -23.97
C VAL A 1103 -9.91 14.75 -24.63
N HIS A 1104 -9.84 14.78 -25.96
CA HIS A 1104 -9.55 13.62 -26.78
C HIS A 1104 -8.06 13.60 -27.12
N ASP A 1105 -7.45 12.44 -26.93
CA ASP A 1105 -6.05 12.16 -27.18
C ASP A 1105 -5.90 11.39 -28.50
N GLN A 1106 -4.92 11.77 -29.33
CA GLN A 1106 -4.53 11.10 -30.60
C GLN A 1106 -5.71 10.60 -31.46
N SER A 1107 -6.81 11.36 -31.48
CA SER A 1107 -8.02 10.96 -32.19
C SER A 1107 -7.94 11.46 -33.64
N ARG A 1108 -8.30 10.56 -34.57
CA ARG A 1108 -8.29 10.84 -36.01
C ARG A 1108 -9.34 11.90 -36.35
N MET A 1109 -8.90 13.12 -36.64
CA MET A 1109 -9.78 14.25 -37.00
C MET A 1109 -9.16 15.03 -38.15
N GLY A 1110 -9.96 15.33 -39.19
CA GLY A 1110 -9.50 16.11 -40.35
C GLY A 1110 -8.61 15.34 -41.34
N TRP A 1111 -7.99 16.05 -42.28
CA TRP A 1111 -7.12 15.45 -43.31
C TRP A 1111 -5.64 15.74 -43.01
N SER A 1112 -4.78 14.75 -43.23
CA SER A 1112 -3.31 14.91 -43.13
C SER A 1112 -2.79 16.00 -44.08
N ALA A 1113 -1.62 16.58 -43.77
CA ALA A 1113 -1.01 17.64 -44.57
C ALA A 1113 -0.71 17.25 -46.05
N SER A 1114 -0.70 15.95 -46.36
CA SER A 1114 -0.56 15.37 -47.71
C SER A 1114 -1.90 15.06 -48.39
N GLY A 1115 -3.03 15.14 -47.68
CA GLY A 1115 -4.38 14.87 -48.18
C GLY A 1115 -4.70 13.40 -48.46
N GLN A 1116 -3.82 12.46 -48.11
CA GLN A 1116 -3.95 11.03 -48.46
C GLN A 1116 -4.53 10.15 -47.33
N GLN A 1117 -4.46 10.60 -46.07
CA GLN A 1117 -4.97 9.90 -44.88
C GLN A 1117 -5.65 10.87 -43.91
N VAL A 1118 -6.43 10.34 -42.96
CA VAL A 1118 -7.05 11.12 -41.86
C VAL A 1118 -5.94 11.67 -40.95
N GLY A 1119 -6.02 12.95 -40.59
CA GLY A 1119 -5.03 13.64 -39.75
C GLY A 1119 -5.12 13.23 -38.28
N GLU A 1120 -4.00 13.28 -37.56
CA GLU A 1120 -3.87 12.99 -36.13
C GLU A 1120 -3.54 14.28 -35.38
N THR A 1121 -4.48 14.76 -34.56
CA THR A 1121 -4.32 15.97 -33.74
C THR A 1121 -3.74 15.62 -32.37
N ASP A 1122 -2.83 16.42 -31.82
CA ASP A 1122 -2.23 16.18 -30.49
C ASP A 1122 -3.26 16.30 -29.34
N GLY A 1123 -4.30 17.12 -29.51
CA GLY A 1123 -5.47 17.11 -28.62
C GLY A 1123 -6.58 18.05 -29.06
N TRP A 1124 -7.80 17.81 -28.58
CA TRP A 1124 -8.91 18.77 -28.72
C TRP A 1124 -9.93 18.63 -27.59
N ILE A 1125 -10.65 19.72 -27.32
CA ILE A 1125 -11.57 19.86 -26.19
C ILE A 1125 -13.00 19.84 -26.71
N GLN A 1126 -13.84 19.01 -26.11
CA GLN A 1126 -15.27 18.91 -26.36
C GLN A 1126 -16.05 19.26 -25.09
N ASP A 1127 -17.14 20.03 -25.23
CA ASP A 1127 -18.04 20.28 -24.11
C ASP A 1127 -18.98 19.10 -23.82
N GLY A 1128 -19.72 19.18 -22.72
CA GLY A 1128 -20.68 18.13 -22.31
C GLY A 1128 -21.86 17.93 -23.27
N ASN A 1129 -22.05 18.82 -24.25
CA ASN A 1129 -23.07 18.73 -25.30
C ASN A 1129 -22.50 18.17 -26.61
N GLY A 1130 -21.20 17.87 -26.67
CA GLY A 1130 -20.54 17.32 -27.84
C GLY A 1130 -19.96 18.37 -28.81
N ASN A 1131 -19.93 19.66 -28.45
CA ASN A 1131 -19.39 20.71 -29.31
C ASN A 1131 -17.86 20.82 -29.19
N LEU A 1132 -17.17 21.03 -30.31
CA LEU A 1132 -15.74 21.31 -30.34
C LEU A 1132 -15.45 22.72 -29.79
N VAL A 1133 -14.75 22.79 -28.66
CA VAL A 1133 -14.43 24.02 -27.94
C VAL A 1133 -13.07 24.59 -28.35
N SER A 1134 -12.05 23.74 -28.51
CA SER A 1134 -10.69 24.17 -28.83
C SER A 1134 -9.85 23.03 -29.39
N VAL A 1135 -8.79 23.38 -30.14
CA VAL A 1135 -7.81 22.47 -30.73
C VAL A 1135 -6.43 22.76 -30.14
N ILE A 1136 -5.65 21.71 -29.89
CA ILE A 1136 -4.32 21.77 -29.30
C ILE A 1136 -3.33 21.07 -30.24
N GLU A 1137 -2.25 21.77 -30.60
CA GLU A 1137 -1.06 21.22 -31.25
C GLU A 1137 0.12 21.34 -30.28
N ALA A 1138 0.93 20.28 -30.15
CA ALA A 1138 2.04 20.26 -29.21
C ALA A 1138 3.27 19.55 -29.81
N PHE A 1139 4.43 20.21 -29.74
CA PHE A 1139 5.66 19.67 -30.35
C PHE A 1139 6.94 20.17 -29.69
N ARG A 1140 8.06 19.48 -29.94
CA ARG A 1140 9.37 19.83 -29.39
C ARG A 1140 10.22 20.70 -30.34
N LEU A 1141 11.03 21.56 -29.74
CA LEU A 1141 12.15 22.26 -30.36
C LEU A 1141 13.44 21.96 -29.61
N GLY A 1142 14.56 21.91 -30.34
CA GLY A 1142 15.89 21.73 -29.77
C GLY A 1142 16.41 22.95 -29.00
N ASP A 1143 17.73 23.07 -28.92
CA ASP A 1143 18.42 24.23 -28.32
C ASP A 1143 18.29 25.52 -29.17
N LYS A 1144 17.89 25.38 -30.44
CA LYS A 1144 17.72 26.43 -31.45
C LYS A 1144 16.40 26.25 -32.21
N ILE A 1145 15.96 27.32 -32.89
CA ILE A 1145 14.76 27.25 -33.73
C ILE A 1145 14.98 26.32 -34.94
N ASP A 1146 14.05 25.39 -35.15
CA ASP A 1146 13.95 24.62 -36.39
C ASP A 1146 12.75 25.13 -37.20
N ARG A 1147 13.05 25.91 -38.24
CA ARG A 1147 12.03 26.54 -39.10
C ARG A 1147 11.18 25.52 -39.86
N THR A 1148 11.74 24.35 -40.17
CA THR A 1148 11.04 23.28 -40.88
C THR A 1148 10.06 22.56 -39.97
N VAL A 1149 10.45 22.25 -38.73
CA VAL A 1149 9.55 21.67 -37.71
C VAL A 1149 8.41 22.63 -37.39
N ILE A 1150 8.71 23.89 -37.08
CA ILE A 1150 7.70 24.90 -36.77
C ILE A 1150 6.68 25.02 -37.92
N LYS A 1151 7.15 25.17 -39.16
CA LYS A 1151 6.24 25.28 -40.31
C LYS A 1151 5.40 24.02 -40.49
N LYS A 1152 5.99 22.83 -40.34
CA LYS A 1152 5.29 21.55 -40.48
C LYS A 1152 4.13 21.44 -39.48
N HIS A 1153 4.35 21.75 -38.20
CA HIS A 1153 3.30 21.66 -37.18
C HIS A 1153 2.23 22.76 -37.35
N LEU A 1154 2.63 23.99 -37.65
CA LEU A 1154 1.65 25.07 -37.91
C LEU A 1154 0.79 24.81 -39.16
N ASP A 1155 1.36 24.21 -40.22
CA ASP A 1155 0.62 23.80 -41.42
C ASP A 1155 -0.39 22.67 -41.13
N LYS A 1156 -0.22 21.88 -40.07
CA LYS A 1156 -1.18 20.81 -39.70
C LYS A 1156 -2.48 21.36 -39.11
N VAL A 1157 -2.40 22.49 -38.41
CA VAL A 1157 -3.54 23.11 -37.69
C VAL A 1157 -4.76 23.30 -38.60
N CYS A 1158 -4.57 23.61 -39.89
CA CYS A 1158 -5.67 23.76 -40.84
C CYS A 1158 -6.38 22.46 -41.20
N GLY A 1159 -5.70 21.32 -41.09
CA GLY A 1159 -6.30 20.02 -41.29
C GLY A 1159 -7.29 19.69 -40.18
N TYR A 1160 -6.98 20.11 -38.94
CA TYR A 1160 -7.75 19.82 -37.73
C TYR A 1160 -8.90 20.80 -37.48
N ASN A 1161 -8.74 22.06 -37.89
CA ASN A 1161 -9.70 23.13 -37.63
C ASN A 1161 -10.48 23.56 -38.89
N SER A 1162 -11.14 22.62 -39.56
CA SER A 1162 -11.98 22.91 -40.74
C SER A 1162 -13.24 23.71 -40.40
N THR A 1163 -13.64 23.73 -39.13
CA THR A 1163 -14.84 24.40 -38.60
C THR A 1163 -14.62 25.85 -38.17
N GLY A 1164 -13.36 26.33 -38.15
CA GLY A 1164 -13.05 27.69 -37.69
C GLY A 1164 -13.23 27.89 -36.18
N THR A 1165 -12.95 26.85 -35.38
CA THR A 1165 -12.97 26.90 -33.92
C THR A 1165 -11.89 27.85 -33.37
N SER A 1166 -12.28 28.67 -32.40
CA SER A 1166 -11.38 29.57 -31.65
C SER A 1166 -11.67 29.38 -30.15
N PRO A 1167 -10.63 29.28 -29.28
CA PRO A 1167 -9.21 29.46 -29.57
C PRO A 1167 -8.48 28.18 -30.00
N ILE A 1168 -7.27 28.34 -30.55
CA ILE A 1168 -6.29 27.27 -30.82
C ILE A 1168 -5.10 27.42 -29.89
N PHE A 1169 -4.58 26.33 -29.33
CA PHE A 1169 -3.38 26.31 -28.49
C PHE A 1169 -2.22 25.60 -29.18
N ILE A 1170 -1.04 26.22 -29.13
CA ILE A 1170 0.21 25.69 -29.67
C ILE A 1170 1.21 25.62 -28.54
N VAL A 1171 1.52 24.41 -28.08
CA VAL A 1171 2.40 24.17 -26.92
C VAL A 1171 3.75 23.66 -27.42
N ILE A 1172 4.83 24.32 -27.01
CA ILE A 1172 6.17 24.07 -27.53
C ILE A 1172 7.10 23.76 -26.38
N TYR A 1173 7.73 22.59 -26.43
CA TYR A 1173 8.72 22.17 -25.43
C TYR A 1173 10.14 22.43 -25.94
N THR A 1174 11.02 22.96 -25.10
CA THR A 1174 12.44 23.17 -25.44
C THR A 1174 13.35 22.88 -24.25
N ALA A 1175 14.61 22.58 -24.52
CA ALA A 1175 15.69 22.48 -23.53
C ALA A 1175 16.86 23.42 -23.88
N SER A 1176 16.55 24.70 -24.15
CA SER A 1176 17.56 25.69 -24.55
C SER A 1176 18.29 26.31 -23.35
N ASP A 1177 19.61 26.48 -23.51
CA ASP A 1177 20.46 27.26 -22.58
C ASP A 1177 20.15 28.76 -22.60
N ASP A 1178 19.78 29.29 -23.77
CA ASP A 1178 19.44 30.71 -23.96
C ASP A 1178 17.98 30.82 -24.42
N PHE A 1179 17.09 30.47 -23.50
CA PHE A 1179 15.65 30.47 -23.73
C PHE A 1179 15.10 31.84 -24.17
N PRO A 1180 15.50 33.00 -23.58
CA PRO A 1180 15.05 34.31 -24.06
C PRO A 1180 15.41 34.58 -25.52
N LYS A 1181 16.59 34.14 -25.98
CA LYS A 1181 17.00 34.27 -27.38
C LYS A 1181 16.17 33.37 -28.29
N LEU A 1182 15.95 32.11 -27.91
CA LEU A 1182 15.10 31.18 -28.67
C LEU A 1182 13.68 31.75 -28.85
N CYS A 1183 13.07 32.25 -27.77
CA CYS A 1183 11.74 32.87 -27.83
C CYS A 1183 11.73 34.12 -28.73
N SER A 1184 12.76 34.97 -28.65
CA SER A 1184 12.88 36.16 -29.51
C SER A 1184 13.04 35.82 -31.00
N GLU A 1185 13.74 34.73 -31.32
CA GLU A 1185 13.89 34.22 -32.68
C GLU A 1185 12.60 33.57 -33.20
N TYR A 1186 11.91 32.81 -32.33
CA TYR A 1186 10.58 32.24 -32.61
C TYR A 1186 9.57 33.34 -32.97
N GLU A 1187 9.49 34.38 -32.15
CA GLU A 1187 8.57 35.51 -32.37
C GLU A 1187 8.82 36.19 -33.72
N LYS A 1188 10.11 36.45 -34.06
CA LYS A 1188 10.49 37.05 -35.35
C LYS A 1188 10.13 36.16 -36.55
N TYR A 1189 10.25 34.84 -36.39
CA TYR A 1189 9.94 33.88 -37.45
C TYR A 1189 8.43 33.78 -37.68
N VAL A 1190 7.65 33.50 -36.63
CA VAL A 1190 6.19 33.29 -36.72
C VAL A 1190 5.46 34.56 -37.17
N ARG A 1191 5.89 35.74 -36.73
CA ARG A 1191 5.29 37.02 -37.16
C ARG A 1191 5.28 37.19 -38.69
N ASN A 1192 6.27 36.62 -39.38
CA ASN A 1192 6.40 36.68 -40.83
C ASN A 1192 5.97 35.40 -41.56
N LEU A 1193 5.59 34.35 -40.81
CA LEU A 1193 5.29 33.04 -41.38
C LEU A 1193 3.87 32.97 -41.94
N GLU A 1194 3.76 32.39 -43.13
CA GLU A 1194 2.53 31.91 -43.74
C GLU A 1194 2.47 30.40 -43.59
N TYR A 1195 1.38 29.93 -42.97
CA TYR A 1195 1.05 28.52 -42.87
C TYR A 1195 -0.40 28.30 -43.32
N LYS A 1196 -0.67 27.10 -43.81
CA LYS A 1196 -1.90 26.73 -44.55
C LYS A 1196 -3.17 26.99 -43.74
N GLY A 1197 -4.28 27.22 -44.44
CA GLY A 1197 -5.64 27.33 -43.85
C GLY A 1197 -6.08 28.68 -43.33
N PHE A 1198 -5.24 29.71 -43.40
CA PHE A 1198 -5.58 31.08 -42.97
C PHE A 1198 -5.43 32.08 -44.12
N GLU A 1199 -6.17 33.19 -44.06
CA GLU A 1199 -6.16 34.23 -45.09
C GLU A 1199 -4.78 34.90 -45.26
N ILE A 1200 -4.35 35.05 -46.52
CA ILE A 1200 -3.10 35.71 -46.91
C ILE A 1200 -3.34 37.23 -47.00
N GLY A 1201 -2.34 38.04 -46.60
CA GLY A 1201 -2.39 39.51 -46.75
C GLY A 1201 -3.11 40.30 -45.65
N ARG A 1202 -3.72 39.64 -44.64
CA ARG A 1202 -4.29 40.28 -43.45
C ARG A 1202 -3.20 40.67 -42.42
N PRO A 1203 -3.42 41.71 -41.59
CA PRO A 1203 -2.46 42.11 -40.56
C PRO A 1203 -2.25 41.00 -39.53
N ARG A 1204 -1.00 40.54 -39.40
CA ARG A 1204 -0.59 39.48 -38.47
C ARG A 1204 -0.05 40.12 -37.20
N ASN A 1205 -0.79 39.98 -36.13
CA ASN A 1205 -0.37 40.48 -34.83
C ASN A 1205 0.00 39.29 -33.96
N LEU A 1206 1.30 38.96 -33.90
CA LEU A 1206 1.85 38.15 -32.82
C LEU A 1206 2.31 39.09 -31.71
N ARG A 1207 1.68 39.02 -30.54
CA ARG A 1207 1.99 39.87 -29.39
C ARG A 1207 2.37 39.00 -28.20
N ARG A 1208 3.46 39.36 -27.53
CA ARG A 1208 3.81 38.72 -26.26
C ARG A 1208 2.74 39.03 -25.22
N LYS A 1209 2.18 38.00 -24.60
CA LYS A 1209 1.17 38.12 -23.55
C LYS A 1209 1.84 37.96 -22.19
N ILE A 1210 1.65 38.94 -21.31
CA ILE A 1210 2.18 38.88 -19.94
C ILE A 1210 1.13 38.19 -19.08
N MET A 1211 1.44 36.99 -18.59
CA MET A 1211 0.58 36.25 -17.68
C MET A 1211 0.60 36.87 -16.27
N HIS A 1212 -0.39 36.53 -15.44
CA HIS A 1212 -0.47 37.01 -14.05
C HIS A 1212 0.78 36.58 -13.23
N MET A 1213 1.38 35.43 -13.56
CA MET A 1213 2.59 34.91 -12.92
C MET A 1213 3.68 34.61 -13.96
N PRO A 1214 4.45 35.63 -14.41
CA PRO A 1214 5.48 35.42 -15.42
C PRO A 1214 6.62 34.55 -14.89
N LYS A 1215 6.90 33.43 -15.58
CA LYS A 1215 8.04 32.55 -15.26
C LYS A 1215 9.18 32.78 -16.24
N ALA A 1216 10.42 32.75 -15.73
CA ALA A 1216 11.61 32.87 -16.58
C ALA A 1216 11.72 31.74 -17.61
N THR A 1217 11.13 30.58 -17.33
CA THR A 1217 11.12 29.37 -18.16
C THR A 1217 9.86 29.18 -19.02
N ALA A 1218 8.95 30.18 -19.08
CA ALA A 1218 7.75 30.10 -19.90
C ALA A 1218 7.42 31.43 -20.59
N TRP A 1219 7.24 31.43 -21.91
CA TRP A 1219 6.81 32.61 -22.66
C TRP A 1219 5.53 32.33 -23.42
N TYR A 1220 4.64 33.32 -23.47
CA TYR A 1220 3.31 33.22 -24.03
C TYR A 1220 3.11 34.28 -25.10
N TYR A 1221 2.50 33.89 -26.21
CA TYR A 1221 2.15 34.80 -27.29
C TYR A 1221 0.70 34.60 -27.72
N GLU A 1222 0.10 35.70 -28.15
CA GLU A 1222 -1.24 35.74 -28.72
C GLU A 1222 -1.12 36.18 -30.18
N GLU A 1223 -1.75 35.40 -31.05
CA GLU A 1223 -1.78 35.62 -32.48
C GLU A 1223 -3.22 35.64 -32.98
N ILE A 1224 -3.56 36.62 -33.81
CA ILE A 1224 -4.87 36.67 -34.48
C ILE A 1224 -4.70 36.30 -35.94
N ARG A 1225 -5.42 35.28 -36.39
CA ARG A 1225 -5.52 34.85 -37.79
C ARG A 1225 -6.97 34.91 -38.26
N TYR A 1226 -7.19 34.83 -39.58
CA TYR A 1226 -8.53 34.93 -40.16
C TYR A 1226 -8.84 33.71 -41.01
N VAL A 1227 -10.05 33.17 -40.85
CA VAL A 1227 -10.64 32.13 -41.69
C VAL A 1227 -12.05 32.59 -42.06
N ASN A 1228 -12.33 32.81 -43.34
CA ASN A 1228 -13.64 33.30 -43.83
C ASN A 1228 -14.12 34.57 -43.10
N ASP A 1229 -13.27 35.60 -43.04
CA ASP A 1229 -13.50 36.86 -42.30
C ASP A 1229 -13.72 36.73 -40.78
N THR A 1230 -13.63 35.52 -40.22
CA THR A 1230 -13.76 35.26 -38.78
C THR A 1230 -12.37 35.27 -38.13
N ALA A 1231 -12.21 36.06 -37.06
CA ALA A 1231 -10.97 36.11 -36.29
C ALA A 1231 -10.82 34.85 -35.43
N ILE A 1232 -9.68 34.18 -35.55
CA ILE A 1232 -9.28 33.01 -34.77
C ILE A 1232 -8.10 33.40 -33.88
N ASN A 1233 -8.26 33.22 -32.57
CA ASN A 1233 -7.21 33.45 -31.60
C ASN A 1233 -6.34 32.19 -31.49
N VAL A 1234 -5.04 32.36 -31.70
CA VAL A 1234 -4.02 31.31 -31.59
C VAL A 1234 -3.07 31.69 -30.46
N TYR A 1235 -2.99 30.85 -29.43
CA TYR A 1235 -2.11 31.06 -28.28
C TYR A 1235 -0.90 30.14 -28.38
N HIS A 1236 0.30 30.73 -28.35
CA HIS A 1236 1.56 29.99 -28.36
C HIS A 1236 2.18 29.98 -26.96
N GLN A 1237 2.48 28.81 -26.43
CA GLN A 1237 3.11 28.61 -25.14
C GLN A 1237 4.46 27.91 -25.34
N LEU A 1238 5.56 28.59 -25.02
CA LEU A 1238 6.90 28.02 -25.06
C LEU A 1238 7.34 27.68 -23.65
N LEU A 1239 7.74 26.43 -23.40
CA LEU A 1239 8.14 25.90 -22.10
C LEU A 1239 9.60 25.40 -22.14
N ASN A 1240 10.47 26.00 -21.32
CA ASN A 1240 11.83 25.51 -21.13
C ASN A 1240 11.87 24.40 -20.07
N LEU A 1241 11.92 23.15 -20.50
CA LEU A 1241 12.01 21.97 -19.66
C LEU A 1241 13.44 21.70 -19.15
N LYS A 1242 14.43 22.56 -19.47
CA LYS A 1242 15.77 22.42 -18.89
C LYS A 1242 15.75 22.70 -17.38
N PRO A 1243 16.35 21.85 -16.53
CA PRO A 1243 16.44 22.11 -15.09
C PRO A 1243 17.31 23.36 -14.84
N PRO A 1244 16.96 24.20 -13.85
CA PRO A 1244 17.86 25.27 -13.43
C PRO A 1244 19.18 24.65 -12.94
N SER A 1245 20.30 25.12 -13.48
CA SER A 1245 21.63 24.73 -13.03
C SER A 1245 21.70 25.02 -11.52
N GLN A 1246 21.92 24.00 -10.68
CA GLN A 1246 22.24 24.23 -9.29
C GLN A 1246 23.49 25.12 -9.27
N ALA A 1247 23.33 26.37 -8.82
CA ALA A 1247 24.46 27.14 -8.36
C ALA A 1247 25.07 26.34 -7.19
N ILE A 1248 26.33 25.96 -7.39
CA ILE A 1248 27.16 25.13 -6.51
C ILE A 1248 27.05 25.54 -5.04
#